data_AF-R5L493-F1
#
_entry.id   AF-R5L493-F1
#
_cell.length_a   1.000
_cell.length_b   1.000
_cell.length_c   1.000
_cell.angle_alpha   90.00
_cell.angle_beta   90.00
_cell.angle_gamma   90.00
#
_symmetry.space_group_name_H-M   'P 1'
#
loop_
_entity.id
_entity.type
_entity.pdbx_description
1 polymer ?
#
loop_
_entity_poly.entity_id
_entity_poly.type
_entity_poly.pdbx_seq_one_letter_code
_entity_poly.pdbx_strand_id
1 'polypeptide(L)'
;MAGTNAGIKEKVGGLINNVRYYWNEPPKGRYMTFKEIVSYAGGGIGCYFIILFGTQLSVSTTNMIVGGAIGIGPTDMYILYIISTLAGIPLTGIRANMVDNTRGRGGKYRPYLISIGIPTIICALAYVYFPYSSLETLVTGQLFGRDAYYVAKCAVVLVFNLLLSFFYSFFNDAYTNLIHVLSPNTQERTDVLAIKSVVYSLAPSISNIVLPIIAQVFANDDLYDINVYRIAYPIFAAVGAIGTVIVYANTQEKIVQAKTHTIQIGFWDALKEVAKNKYFWIISLAGWLGFLEGAYGNILTWSYTYGHTASGSEFALIQTLTGNASLWGMLLAPLCIRKWGKKKVLIGINILNVLFILAMGLNMDSIWWLFICVYFNWLVGAFEQITTPAIQADIRDYQQYRSGERIDGMFAAVTTIGGIITLFTSGVLPAVQEMYGIKDGNGYESPYDILDVTTGQPGLLHRMMLALIIMAAVGAFLNMVPYLFYDFTEKKQKSVIRVLQVRSLFEDYGNNALDNHQIVEAIDMVEEARKMAVAEPKTVSKDIYRQVKEVYRARLKSDTYNNALKEIKEKYFRDLQNATGDAQRKMLKKDYKAKISEYKTAAKKEYKEAYKAAKKEYRDALDFNEEIDISKFVCKELDKFDSDLFKHEIEVYQNIYDAGIEGIVDVSFADLKSDLAKAKALPKNTEEEKEFRKFEVELAKKKISAKKAFEKYYGSINDFVEPDMADLTAIFDEEDAIEKKIFDLVQQKSDAKKADNKEELIRIKAEIKDLNAQLKEIRKKEKSKMDEFAQFNRAAKPYIDARKLLLQKENYSHFEEIADLYEEAKINADAEDREKEELAALKRKEQEAELEARKAEKARKKALKSEKKSNKKNDK
;
A
#
# COMPACT_ATOMS: atom_id res chain seq x y z
N MET A 1 -18.35 -26.80 20.54
CA MET A 1 -16.87 -26.62 20.46
C MET A 1 -16.20 -27.93 20.85
N ALA A 2 -15.81 -28.76 19.88
CA ALA A 2 -14.92 -29.91 20.10
C ALA A 2 -13.92 -29.93 18.94
N GLY A 3 -12.64 -29.70 19.23
CA GLY A 3 -11.61 -29.65 18.17
C GLY A 3 -10.34 -28.91 18.55
N THR A 4 -9.73 -29.23 19.69
CA THR A 4 -8.34 -28.84 19.98
C THR A 4 -7.55 -30.08 20.31
N ASN A 5 -7.00 -30.73 19.28
CA ASN A 5 -5.72 -31.44 19.28
C ASN A 5 -5.37 -32.01 17.88
N ALA A 6 -5.55 -31.21 16.82
CA ALA A 6 -4.93 -31.57 15.53
C ALA A 6 -3.41 -31.35 15.65
N GLY A 7 -2.64 -32.43 15.48
CA GLY A 7 -1.18 -32.40 15.52
C GLY A 7 -0.61 -31.48 14.44
N ILE A 8 0.61 -30.96 14.62
CA ILE A 8 1.25 -30.04 13.64
C ILE A 8 1.26 -30.67 12.24
N LYS A 9 1.51 -31.98 12.12
CA LYS A 9 1.44 -32.72 10.85
C LYS A 9 0.05 -32.70 10.20
N GLU A 10 -1.01 -32.75 11.00
CA GLU A 10 -2.40 -32.79 10.51
C GLU A 10 -2.86 -31.39 10.10
N LYS A 11 -2.45 -30.36 10.84
CA LYS A 11 -2.62 -28.95 10.44
C LYS A 11 -1.84 -28.60 9.17
N VAL A 12 -0.61 -29.10 9.05
CA VAL A 12 0.23 -28.92 7.84
C VAL A 12 -0.34 -29.72 6.65
N GLY A 13 -0.83 -30.95 6.88
CA GLY A 13 -1.50 -31.74 5.85
C GLY A 13 -2.78 -31.10 5.34
N GLY A 14 -3.62 -30.57 6.23
CA GLY A 14 -4.81 -29.79 5.86
C GLY A 14 -4.48 -28.51 5.10
N LEU A 15 -3.41 -27.80 5.48
CA LEU A 15 -2.92 -26.62 4.76
C LEU A 15 -2.46 -26.97 3.34
N ILE A 16 -1.69 -28.05 3.15
CA ILE A 16 -1.22 -28.48 1.83
C ILE A 16 -2.40 -28.89 0.93
N ASN A 17 -3.39 -29.59 1.48
CA ASN A 17 -4.60 -29.96 0.72
C ASN A 17 -5.42 -28.72 0.34
N ASN A 18 -5.57 -27.75 1.24
CA ASN A 18 -6.25 -26.48 0.96
C ASN A 18 -5.52 -25.66 -0.11
N VAL A 19 -4.19 -25.55 -0.05
CA VAL A 19 -3.38 -24.85 -1.07
C VAL A 19 -3.56 -25.49 -2.44
N ARG A 20 -3.64 -26.82 -2.48
CA ARG A 20 -3.82 -27.58 -3.73
C ARG A 20 -5.23 -27.46 -4.30
N TYR A 21 -6.25 -27.46 -3.44
CA TYR A 21 -7.65 -27.34 -3.82
C TYR A 21 -7.96 -25.93 -4.34
N TYR A 22 -7.60 -24.90 -3.57
CA TYR A 22 -7.83 -23.50 -3.93
C TYR A 22 -6.73 -22.92 -4.84
N TRP A 23 -6.03 -23.79 -5.59
CA TRP A 23 -4.96 -23.36 -6.51
C TRP A 23 -5.54 -22.60 -7.71
N ASN A 24 -6.64 -23.11 -8.30
CA ASN A 24 -7.29 -22.50 -9.48
C ASN A 24 -8.66 -21.86 -9.16
N GLU A 25 -9.22 -22.12 -7.99
CA GLU A 25 -10.48 -21.52 -7.53
C GLU A 25 -10.29 -20.85 -6.16
N PRO A 26 -10.84 -19.66 -5.91
CA PRO A 26 -10.65 -18.96 -4.65
C PRO A 26 -11.47 -19.60 -3.50
N PRO A 27 -11.01 -19.51 -2.25
CA PRO A 27 -11.78 -19.94 -1.07
C PRO A 27 -13.08 -19.14 -0.87
N LYS A 28 -14.10 -19.71 -0.20
CA LYS A 28 -15.37 -19.01 0.12
C LYS A 28 -15.08 -17.67 0.82
N GLY A 29 -15.67 -16.58 0.32
CA GLY A 29 -15.47 -15.21 0.83
C GLY A 29 -14.14 -14.56 0.43
N ARG A 30 -13.33 -15.22 -0.40
CA ARG A 30 -12.09 -14.70 -0.98
C ARG A 30 -12.22 -14.66 -2.50
N TYR A 31 -11.44 -13.80 -3.12
CA TYR A 31 -11.50 -13.55 -4.56
C TYR A 31 -10.22 -13.98 -5.25
N MET A 32 -9.09 -14.10 -4.56
CA MET A 32 -7.82 -14.54 -5.14
C MET A 32 -7.58 -16.03 -4.94
N THR A 33 -7.17 -16.69 -6.02
CA THR A 33 -6.69 -18.07 -5.98
C THR A 33 -5.31 -18.14 -5.33
N PHE A 34 -4.90 -19.28 -4.78
CA PHE A 34 -3.53 -19.43 -4.29
C PHE A 34 -2.50 -19.27 -5.42
N LYS A 35 -2.83 -19.69 -6.66
CA LYS A 35 -1.98 -19.46 -7.83
C LYS A 35 -1.76 -17.97 -8.07
N GLU A 36 -2.79 -17.15 -7.99
CA GLU A 36 -2.69 -15.69 -8.09
C GLU A 36 -1.84 -15.10 -6.97
N ILE A 37 -2.07 -15.50 -5.71
CA ILE A 37 -1.32 -14.99 -4.55
C ILE A 37 0.17 -15.33 -4.69
N VAL A 38 0.49 -16.59 -5.02
CA VAL A 38 1.87 -17.05 -5.20
C VAL A 38 2.52 -16.40 -6.41
N SER A 39 1.79 -16.23 -7.52
CA SER A 39 2.32 -15.57 -8.71
C SER A 39 2.57 -14.08 -8.46
N TYR A 40 1.65 -13.41 -7.76
CA TYR A 40 1.78 -11.99 -7.41
C TYR A 40 2.93 -11.74 -6.44
N ALA A 41 3.03 -12.53 -5.36
CA ALA A 41 4.10 -12.39 -4.37
C ALA A 41 5.46 -12.89 -4.92
N GLY A 42 5.50 -14.11 -5.47
CA GLY A 42 6.71 -14.77 -5.96
C GLY A 42 7.25 -14.16 -7.25
N GLY A 43 6.39 -13.94 -8.26
CA GLY A 43 6.75 -13.17 -9.46
C GLY A 43 7.10 -11.72 -9.13
N GLY A 44 6.62 -11.24 -7.98
CA GLY A 44 6.94 -9.94 -7.43
C GLY A 44 8.39 -9.69 -7.07
N ILE A 45 9.17 -10.72 -6.77
CA ILE A 45 10.63 -10.59 -6.64
C ILE A 45 11.22 -10.03 -7.94
N GLY A 46 10.74 -10.53 -9.09
CA GLY A 46 11.15 -10.04 -10.40
C GLY A 46 10.73 -8.58 -10.62
N CYS A 47 9.47 -8.23 -10.34
CA CYS A 47 9.04 -6.83 -10.39
C CYS A 47 9.92 -5.93 -9.51
N TYR A 48 10.35 -6.41 -8.34
CA TYR A 48 11.25 -5.67 -7.46
C TYR A 48 12.67 -5.52 -8.00
N PHE A 49 13.19 -6.45 -8.80
CA PHE A 49 14.45 -6.23 -9.53
C PHE A 49 14.34 -5.08 -10.55
N ILE A 50 13.19 -4.92 -11.21
CA ILE A 50 12.95 -3.77 -12.09
C ILE A 50 12.87 -2.47 -11.25
N ILE A 51 12.18 -2.52 -10.12
CA ILE A 51 12.07 -1.39 -9.18
C ILE A 51 13.44 -0.98 -8.64
N LEU A 52 14.32 -1.95 -8.38
CA LEU A 52 15.68 -1.71 -7.92
C LEU A 52 16.47 -0.83 -8.88
N PHE A 53 16.34 -1.01 -10.20
CA PHE A 53 17.01 -0.15 -11.18
C PHE A 53 16.65 1.32 -10.99
N GLY A 54 15.37 1.60 -10.80
CA GLY A 54 14.89 2.95 -10.51
C GLY A 54 15.52 3.50 -9.25
N THR A 55 15.49 2.76 -8.15
CA THR A 55 16.06 3.23 -6.87
C THR A 55 17.58 3.44 -6.90
N GLN A 56 18.32 2.63 -7.66
CA GLN A 56 19.79 2.64 -7.67
C GLN A 56 20.39 3.57 -8.73
N LEU A 57 19.69 3.82 -9.84
CA LEU A 57 20.16 4.72 -10.92
C LEU A 57 19.56 6.13 -10.86
N SER A 58 18.57 6.37 -9.99
CA SER A 58 18.00 7.71 -9.80
C SER A 58 19.06 8.67 -9.27
N VAL A 59 19.24 9.81 -9.94
CA VAL A 59 20.20 10.83 -9.50
C VAL A 59 19.76 11.37 -8.15
N SER A 60 20.67 11.32 -7.18
CA SER A 60 20.56 11.96 -5.88
C SER A 60 21.96 12.43 -5.47
N THR A 61 22.05 13.31 -4.48
CA THR A 61 23.33 13.83 -3.98
C THR A 61 24.27 12.79 -3.40
N THR A 62 23.77 11.58 -3.13
CA THR A 62 24.53 10.47 -2.54
C THR A 62 24.59 9.25 -3.46
N ASN A 63 24.21 9.38 -4.74
CA ASN A 63 24.16 8.24 -5.64
C ASN A 63 25.57 7.78 -6.06
N MET A 64 25.92 6.56 -5.64
CA MET A 64 27.23 5.96 -5.88
C MET A 64 27.53 5.68 -7.36
N ILE A 65 26.51 5.28 -8.13
CA ILE A 65 26.67 4.89 -9.54
C ILE A 65 26.84 6.12 -10.42
N VAL A 66 26.01 7.15 -10.23
CA VAL A 66 26.08 8.37 -11.03
C VAL A 66 27.29 9.22 -10.65
N GLY A 67 27.55 9.36 -9.35
CA GLY A 67 28.69 10.12 -8.84
C GLY A 67 30.02 9.41 -9.09
N GLY A 68 30.16 8.18 -8.56
CA GLY A 68 31.41 7.43 -8.58
C GLY A 68 31.66 6.68 -9.89
N ALA A 69 30.74 5.82 -10.33
CA ALA A 69 30.98 4.93 -11.48
C ALA A 69 30.90 5.65 -12.84
N ILE A 70 29.93 6.56 -13.00
CA ILE A 70 29.84 7.39 -14.20
C ILE A 70 30.84 8.53 -14.12
N GLY A 71 31.11 9.10 -12.93
CA GLY A 71 32.09 10.17 -12.74
C GLY A 71 31.50 11.56 -12.98
N ILE A 72 30.41 11.89 -12.28
CA ILE A 72 29.81 13.23 -12.23
C ILE A 72 30.14 13.86 -10.88
N GLY A 73 30.68 15.07 -10.91
CA GLY A 73 31.06 15.81 -9.71
C GLY A 73 29.85 16.12 -8.81
N PRO A 74 30.04 16.21 -7.47
CA PRO A 74 28.95 16.43 -6.51
C PRO A 74 28.08 17.66 -6.80
N THR A 75 28.69 18.78 -7.19
CA THR A 75 27.99 20.03 -7.52
C THR A 75 27.06 19.87 -8.72
N ASP A 76 27.52 19.20 -9.78
CA ASP A 76 26.70 18.98 -10.98
C ASP A 76 25.63 17.93 -10.70
N MET A 77 25.92 16.93 -9.88
CA MET A 77 24.94 15.95 -9.43
C MET A 77 23.78 16.61 -8.66
N TYR A 78 24.07 17.63 -7.83
CA TYR A 78 23.04 18.45 -7.20
C TYR A 78 22.21 19.26 -8.21
N ILE A 79 22.84 19.85 -9.23
CA ILE A 79 22.12 20.56 -10.31
C ILE A 79 21.21 19.61 -11.08
N LEU A 80 21.71 18.43 -11.45
CA LEU A 80 20.93 17.38 -12.10
C LEU A 80 19.77 16.91 -11.23
N TYR A 81 19.99 16.80 -9.92
CA TYR A 81 18.95 16.47 -8.95
C TYR A 81 17.85 17.55 -8.86
N ILE A 82 18.22 18.84 -8.85
CA ILE A 82 17.27 19.97 -8.92
C ILE A 82 16.39 19.85 -10.17
N ILE A 83 17.01 19.72 -11.35
CA ILE A 83 16.30 19.67 -12.62
C ILE A 83 15.38 18.44 -12.67
N SER A 84 15.88 17.28 -12.25
CA SER A 84 15.11 16.04 -12.21
C SER A 84 13.91 16.13 -11.26
N THR A 85 14.11 16.73 -10.09
CA THR A 85 13.02 16.92 -9.11
C THR A 85 11.94 17.85 -9.64
N LEU A 86 12.31 18.98 -10.27
CA LEU A 86 11.36 19.92 -10.86
C LEU A 86 10.61 19.32 -12.07
N ALA A 87 11.31 18.59 -12.94
CA ALA A 87 10.71 17.87 -14.06
C ALA A 87 9.83 16.70 -13.59
N GLY A 88 10.12 16.10 -12.44
CA GLY A 88 9.35 15.01 -11.85
C GLY A 88 7.91 15.39 -11.50
N ILE A 89 7.64 16.67 -11.20
CA ILE A 89 6.28 17.17 -10.86
C ILE A 89 5.31 17.00 -12.05
N PRO A 90 5.53 17.63 -13.23
CA PRO A 90 4.65 17.45 -14.37
C PRO A 90 4.65 16.01 -14.91
N LEU A 91 5.80 15.32 -14.88
CA LEU A 91 5.90 13.92 -15.32
C LEU A 91 5.04 12.97 -14.47
N THR A 92 4.98 13.19 -13.16
CA THR A 92 4.10 12.43 -12.25
C THR A 92 2.64 12.76 -12.51
N GLY A 93 2.31 14.03 -12.80
CA GLY A 93 0.96 14.42 -13.17
C GLY A 93 0.45 13.73 -14.44
N ILE A 94 1.31 13.58 -15.46
CA ILE A 94 1.00 12.83 -16.69
C ILE A 94 0.71 11.36 -16.36
N ARG A 95 1.57 10.71 -15.58
CA ARG A 95 1.40 9.30 -15.16
C ARG A 95 0.10 9.09 -14.38
N ALA A 96 -0.16 9.94 -13.39
CA ALA A 96 -1.37 9.88 -12.58
C ALA A 96 -2.62 9.99 -13.46
N ASN A 97 -2.62 10.95 -14.39
CA ASN A 97 -3.72 11.13 -15.33
C ASN A 97 -3.90 9.95 -16.29
N MET A 98 -2.79 9.31 -16.73
CA MET A 98 -2.87 8.08 -17.53
C MET A 98 -3.54 6.96 -16.73
N VAL A 99 -3.04 6.69 -15.52
CA VAL A 99 -3.57 5.65 -14.63
C VAL A 99 -5.06 5.89 -14.34
N ASP A 100 -5.44 7.09 -13.91
CA ASP A 100 -6.81 7.40 -13.50
C ASP A 100 -7.81 7.31 -14.66
N ASN A 101 -7.36 7.42 -15.91
CA ASN A 101 -8.21 7.37 -17.10
C ASN A 101 -8.04 6.10 -17.95
N THR A 102 -7.21 5.14 -17.54
CA THR A 102 -7.02 3.89 -18.29
C THR A 102 -8.27 3.03 -18.20
N ARG A 103 -8.85 2.72 -19.36
CA ARG A 103 -10.00 1.84 -19.51
C ARG A 103 -9.67 0.85 -20.61
N GLY A 104 -9.93 -0.43 -20.39
CA GLY A 104 -9.67 -1.46 -21.38
C GLY A 104 -9.77 -2.86 -20.80
N ARG A 105 -10.01 -3.84 -21.66
CA ARG A 105 -10.20 -5.24 -21.29
C ARG A 105 -9.03 -5.87 -20.51
N GLY A 106 -7.83 -5.31 -20.62
CA GLY A 106 -6.64 -5.75 -19.91
C GLY A 106 -6.61 -5.44 -18.40
N GLY A 107 -7.50 -4.56 -17.92
CA GLY A 107 -7.46 -3.99 -16.58
C GLY A 107 -6.77 -2.62 -16.52
N LYS A 108 -6.91 -1.90 -15.40
CA LYS A 108 -6.37 -0.55 -15.16
C LYS A 108 -4.85 -0.55 -14.99
N TYR A 109 -4.29 -1.53 -14.28
CA TYR A 109 -2.87 -1.56 -13.86
C TYR A 109 -2.08 -2.68 -14.52
N ARG A 110 -2.70 -3.84 -14.75
CA ARG A 110 -2.08 -5.05 -15.29
C ARG A 110 -1.41 -4.84 -16.65
N PRO A 111 -1.99 -4.15 -17.64
CA PRO A 111 -1.33 -3.92 -18.93
C PRO A 111 -0.02 -3.15 -18.81
N TYR A 112 0.06 -2.21 -17.86
CA TYR A 112 1.25 -1.39 -17.62
C TYR A 112 2.43 -2.18 -17.08
N LEU A 113 2.21 -3.33 -16.44
CA LEU A 113 3.31 -4.19 -16.00
C LEU A 113 4.23 -4.57 -17.17
N ILE A 114 3.67 -4.94 -18.33
CA ILE A 114 4.47 -5.30 -19.50
C ILE A 114 4.83 -4.04 -20.31
N SER A 115 3.86 -3.19 -20.62
CA SER A 115 4.06 -2.07 -21.55
C SER A 115 5.01 -1.01 -21.01
N ILE A 116 5.11 -0.84 -19.68
CA ILE A 116 6.03 0.10 -19.01
C ILE A 116 7.22 -0.63 -18.38
N GLY A 117 7.05 -1.88 -17.94
CA GLY A 117 8.16 -2.68 -17.39
C GLY A 117 9.28 -2.93 -18.40
N ILE A 118 8.93 -3.24 -19.66
CA ILE A 118 9.94 -3.44 -20.72
C ILE A 118 10.73 -2.16 -21.03
N PRO A 119 10.09 -0.99 -21.28
CA PRO A 119 10.80 0.28 -21.40
C PRO A 119 11.68 0.61 -20.20
N THR A 120 11.24 0.30 -18.98
CA THR A 120 12.04 0.51 -17.76
C THR A 120 13.35 -0.28 -17.82
N ILE A 121 13.27 -1.57 -18.17
CA ILE A 121 14.46 -2.43 -18.33
C ILE A 121 15.38 -1.90 -19.42
N ILE A 122 14.83 -1.55 -20.59
CA ILE A 122 15.61 -1.05 -21.73
C ILE A 122 16.33 0.24 -21.34
N CYS A 123 15.62 1.19 -20.70
CA CYS A 123 16.22 2.44 -20.24
C CYS A 123 17.31 2.19 -19.21
N ALA A 124 17.10 1.30 -18.23
CA ALA A 124 18.09 0.98 -17.21
C ALA A 124 19.37 0.36 -17.80
N LEU A 125 19.22 -0.60 -18.73
CA LEU A 125 20.36 -1.21 -19.41
C LEU A 125 21.08 -0.19 -20.31
N ALA A 126 20.33 0.63 -21.05
CA ALA A 126 20.89 1.69 -21.87
C ALA A 126 21.68 2.71 -21.02
N TYR A 127 21.18 3.07 -19.83
CA TYR A 127 21.84 3.98 -18.90
C TYR A 127 23.24 3.46 -18.53
N VAL A 128 23.37 2.18 -18.18
CA VAL A 128 24.65 1.59 -17.70
C VAL A 128 25.60 1.21 -18.85
N TYR A 129 25.05 0.79 -20.00
CA TYR A 129 25.84 0.42 -21.17
C TYR A 129 26.23 1.60 -22.06
N PHE A 130 25.66 2.79 -21.83
CA PHE A 130 26.02 3.96 -22.61
C PHE A 130 27.54 4.23 -22.52
N PRO A 131 28.25 4.37 -23.65
CA PRO A 131 29.69 4.56 -23.65
C PRO A 131 30.02 6.03 -23.34
N TYR A 132 29.95 6.40 -22.05
CA TYR A 132 30.18 7.77 -21.61
C TYR A 132 31.55 8.32 -22.05
N SER A 133 32.61 7.51 -22.03
CA SER A 133 33.94 7.91 -22.48
C SER A 133 34.01 8.25 -23.98
N SER A 134 33.18 7.63 -24.81
CA SER A 134 33.15 7.90 -26.26
C SER A 134 32.51 9.25 -26.62
N LEU A 135 31.92 9.97 -25.66
CA LEU A 135 31.45 11.34 -25.91
C LEU A 135 32.60 12.33 -26.12
N GLU A 136 33.80 12.01 -25.60
CA GLU A 136 35.00 12.83 -25.74
C GLU A 136 35.42 12.95 -27.21
N THR A 137 35.22 11.89 -28.00
CA THR A 137 35.54 11.88 -29.43
C THR A 137 34.47 12.55 -30.30
N LEU A 138 33.27 12.79 -29.76
CA LEU A 138 32.13 13.36 -30.49
C LEU A 138 31.94 14.87 -30.26
N VAL A 139 32.29 15.37 -29.07
CA VAL A 139 32.07 16.77 -28.69
C VAL A 139 33.34 17.37 -28.12
N THR A 140 33.92 18.34 -28.84
CA THR A 140 35.16 19.02 -28.47
C THR A 140 34.91 20.51 -28.20
N GLY A 141 35.75 21.12 -27.36
CA GLY A 141 35.65 22.53 -26.96
C GLY A 141 35.21 22.73 -25.51
N GLN A 142 34.92 23.97 -25.13
CA GLN A 142 34.43 24.35 -23.79
C GLN A 142 32.99 24.87 -23.86
N LEU A 143 32.18 24.46 -22.89
CA LEU A 143 30.80 24.90 -22.70
C LEU A 143 30.57 25.19 -21.22
N PHE A 144 29.98 26.33 -20.89
CA PHE A 144 29.74 26.76 -19.50
C PHE A 144 31.00 26.72 -18.58
N GLY A 145 32.18 27.00 -19.15
CA GLY A 145 33.45 27.02 -18.40
C GLY A 145 33.99 25.62 -18.03
N ARG A 146 33.44 24.55 -18.61
CA ARG A 146 33.92 23.18 -18.48
C ARG A 146 34.09 22.53 -19.85
N ASP A 147 34.75 21.37 -19.90
CA ASP A 147 34.89 20.62 -21.15
C ASP A 147 33.53 20.22 -21.71
N ALA A 148 33.30 20.48 -23.00
CA ALA A 148 32.01 20.24 -23.65
C ALA A 148 31.59 18.76 -23.59
N TYR A 149 32.56 17.85 -23.60
CA TYR A 149 32.41 16.43 -23.31
C TYR A 149 31.71 16.16 -21.96
N TYR A 150 32.18 16.81 -20.89
CA TYR A 150 31.65 16.62 -19.53
C TYR A 150 30.21 17.14 -19.43
N VAL A 151 29.92 18.27 -20.09
CA VAL A 151 28.56 18.82 -20.17
C VAL A 151 27.63 17.88 -20.94
N ALA A 152 28.09 17.31 -22.07
CA ALA A 152 27.33 16.33 -22.84
C ALA A 152 27.04 15.05 -22.03
N LYS A 153 28.03 14.58 -21.25
CA LYS A 153 27.86 13.47 -20.31
C LYS A 153 26.78 13.76 -19.26
N CYS A 154 26.80 14.93 -18.64
CA CYS A 154 25.76 15.35 -17.69
C CYS A 154 24.38 15.43 -18.34
N ALA A 155 24.28 15.93 -19.57
CA ALA A 155 23.02 16.00 -20.31
C ALA A 155 22.46 14.60 -20.64
N VAL A 156 23.30 13.67 -21.07
CA VAL A 156 22.90 12.28 -21.33
C VAL A 156 22.41 11.60 -20.06
N VAL A 157 23.13 11.77 -18.93
CA VAL A 157 22.70 11.28 -17.62
C VAL A 157 21.35 11.88 -17.22
N LEU A 158 21.13 13.18 -17.44
CA LEU A 158 19.83 13.81 -17.15
C LEU A 158 18.71 13.17 -17.96
N VAL A 159 18.92 12.96 -19.26
CA VAL A 159 17.90 12.36 -20.15
C VAL A 159 17.57 10.93 -19.71
N PHE A 160 18.58 10.09 -19.46
CA PHE A 160 18.35 8.75 -18.94
C PHE A 160 17.67 8.76 -17.58
N ASN A 161 18.05 9.68 -16.68
CA ASN A 161 17.41 9.84 -15.39
C ASN A 161 15.93 10.21 -15.52
N LEU A 162 15.57 11.18 -16.37
CA LEU A 162 14.18 11.60 -16.56
C LEU A 162 13.33 10.48 -17.17
N LEU A 163 13.86 9.79 -18.20
CA LEU A 163 13.19 8.65 -18.82
C LEU A 163 13.00 7.51 -17.83
N LEU A 164 14.08 7.12 -17.14
CA LEU A 164 14.03 6.06 -16.16
C LEU A 164 13.07 6.44 -15.02
N SER A 165 13.18 7.64 -14.46
CA SER A 165 12.29 8.13 -13.39
C SER A 165 10.81 8.06 -13.80
N PHE A 166 10.48 8.42 -15.04
CA PHE A 166 9.13 8.28 -15.57
C PHE A 166 8.67 6.82 -15.65
N PHE A 167 9.40 5.98 -16.39
CA PHE A 167 9.00 4.59 -16.62
C PHE A 167 9.02 3.75 -15.34
N TYR A 168 10.09 3.85 -14.56
CA TYR A 168 10.22 3.15 -13.29
C TYR A 168 9.09 3.52 -12.32
N SER A 169 8.85 4.81 -12.12
CA SER A 169 7.88 5.23 -11.12
C SER A 169 6.46 4.86 -11.56
N PHE A 170 6.17 4.89 -12.86
CA PHE A 170 4.90 4.38 -13.40
C PHE A 170 4.79 2.85 -13.22
N PHE A 171 5.83 2.09 -13.52
CA PHE A 171 5.84 0.65 -13.26
C PHE A 171 5.62 0.33 -11.77
N ASN A 172 6.26 1.08 -10.88
CA ASN A 172 6.10 0.93 -9.44
C ASN A 172 4.66 1.24 -9.00
N ASP A 173 4.06 2.32 -9.48
CA ASP A 173 2.66 2.65 -9.18
C ASP A 173 1.71 1.57 -9.69
N ALA A 174 1.91 1.07 -10.91
CA ALA A 174 1.09 0.00 -11.47
C ALA A 174 1.19 -1.29 -10.63
N TYR A 175 2.40 -1.66 -10.24
CA TYR A 175 2.63 -2.89 -9.49
C TYR A 175 2.14 -2.82 -8.03
N THR A 176 2.39 -1.69 -7.37
CA THR A 176 2.00 -1.48 -5.97
C THR A 176 0.49 -1.36 -5.81
N ASN A 177 -0.19 -0.69 -6.76
CA ASN A 177 -1.64 -0.53 -6.71
C ASN A 177 -2.43 -1.73 -7.25
N LEU A 178 -1.81 -2.65 -7.98
CA LEU A 178 -2.48 -3.84 -8.53
C LEU A 178 -3.24 -4.63 -7.45
N ILE A 179 -2.69 -4.77 -6.24
CA ILE A 179 -3.35 -5.52 -5.16
C ILE A 179 -4.72 -4.95 -4.79
N HIS A 180 -4.94 -3.65 -4.97
CA HIS A 180 -6.22 -3.01 -4.67
C HIS A 180 -7.32 -3.42 -5.66
N VAL A 181 -6.98 -3.91 -6.84
CA VAL A 181 -7.95 -4.33 -7.87
C VAL A 181 -8.03 -5.85 -8.06
N LEU A 182 -7.14 -6.63 -7.42
CA LEU A 182 -7.15 -8.11 -7.48
C LEU A 182 -8.20 -8.77 -6.57
N SER A 183 -8.62 -8.08 -5.52
CA SER A 183 -9.68 -8.54 -4.62
C SER A 183 -10.45 -7.33 -4.08
N PRO A 184 -11.78 -7.36 -3.96
CA PRO A 184 -12.57 -6.39 -3.20
C PRO A 184 -12.48 -6.61 -1.67
N ASN A 185 -12.04 -7.78 -1.19
CA ASN A 185 -11.96 -8.08 0.23
C ASN A 185 -10.72 -7.46 0.90
N THR A 186 -10.93 -6.52 1.83
CA THR A 186 -9.87 -5.83 2.58
C THR A 186 -8.98 -6.75 3.42
N GLN A 187 -9.54 -7.79 4.04
CA GLN A 187 -8.77 -8.74 4.84
C GLN A 187 -7.86 -9.59 3.96
N GLU A 188 -8.36 -10.00 2.79
CA GLU A 188 -7.58 -10.74 1.80
C GLU A 188 -6.41 -9.89 1.26
N ARG A 189 -6.65 -8.62 0.90
CA ARG A 189 -5.59 -7.68 0.49
C ARG A 189 -4.50 -7.57 1.56
N THR A 190 -4.89 -7.47 2.83
CA THR A 190 -3.96 -7.33 3.96
C THR A 190 -3.10 -8.58 4.15
N ASP A 191 -3.69 -9.77 4.07
CA ASP A 191 -2.96 -11.04 4.18
C ASP A 191 -1.95 -11.20 3.04
N VAL A 192 -2.35 -10.87 1.81
CA VAL A 192 -1.45 -10.91 0.64
C VAL A 192 -0.35 -9.87 0.77
N LEU A 193 -0.65 -8.64 1.21
CA LEU A 193 0.34 -7.58 1.49
C LEU A 193 1.40 -8.00 2.50
N ALA A 194 1.04 -8.79 3.52
CA ALA A 194 2.01 -9.30 4.49
C ALA A 194 2.99 -10.31 3.87
N ILE A 195 2.48 -11.29 3.10
CA ILE A 195 3.31 -12.26 2.37
C ILE A 195 4.22 -11.53 1.40
N LYS A 196 3.62 -10.62 0.64
CA LYS A 196 4.24 -9.75 -0.34
C LYS A 196 5.43 -8.98 0.24
N SER A 197 5.25 -8.29 1.36
CA SER A 197 6.29 -7.43 1.97
C SER A 197 7.55 -8.22 2.35
N VAL A 198 7.38 -9.44 2.87
CA VAL A 198 8.49 -10.34 3.21
C VAL A 198 9.20 -10.87 1.96
N VAL A 199 8.44 -11.21 0.91
CA VAL A 199 9.01 -11.72 -0.34
C VAL A 199 9.74 -10.61 -1.10
N TYR A 200 9.22 -9.38 -1.09
CA TYR A 200 9.81 -8.24 -1.78
C TYR A 200 11.14 -7.79 -1.19
N SER A 201 11.32 -7.90 0.13
CA SER A 201 12.60 -7.58 0.77
C SER A 201 13.74 -8.50 0.34
N LEU A 202 13.46 -9.61 -0.35
CA LEU A 202 14.49 -10.51 -0.85
C LEU A 202 15.27 -9.91 -2.03
N ALA A 203 14.64 -9.14 -2.94
CA ALA A 203 15.35 -8.63 -4.10
C ALA A 203 16.48 -7.64 -3.74
N PRO A 204 16.26 -6.62 -2.87
CA PRO A 204 17.35 -5.75 -2.40
C PRO A 204 18.44 -6.54 -1.66
N SER A 205 18.06 -7.49 -0.81
CA SER A 205 19.02 -8.35 -0.09
C SER A 205 19.88 -9.19 -1.04
N ILE A 206 19.29 -9.76 -2.09
CA ILE A 206 20.03 -10.48 -3.13
C ILE A 206 20.98 -9.53 -3.85
N SER A 207 20.53 -8.32 -4.22
CA SER A 207 21.38 -7.32 -4.88
C SER A 207 22.58 -6.93 -4.02
N ASN A 208 22.39 -6.72 -2.71
CA ASN A 208 23.45 -6.36 -1.77
C ASN A 208 24.49 -7.49 -1.58
N ILE A 209 24.14 -8.74 -1.89
CA ILE A 209 25.07 -9.87 -1.86
C ILE A 209 25.75 -10.05 -3.23
N VAL A 210 24.98 -9.98 -4.32
CA VAL A 210 25.47 -10.27 -5.67
C VAL A 210 26.42 -9.19 -6.18
N LEU A 211 26.16 -7.91 -5.91
CA LEU A 211 26.99 -6.81 -6.43
C LEU A 211 28.43 -6.85 -5.90
N PRO A 212 28.71 -6.99 -4.58
CA PRO A 212 30.07 -7.16 -4.08
C PRO A 212 30.77 -8.41 -4.63
N ILE A 213 30.06 -9.53 -4.78
CA ILE A 213 30.64 -10.77 -5.34
C ILE A 213 31.09 -10.55 -6.79
N ILE A 214 30.30 -9.85 -7.60
CA ILE A 214 30.68 -9.52 -8.98
C ILE A 214 31.87 -8.57 -8.98
N ALA A 215 31.91 -7.57 -8.09
CA ALA A 215 33.05 -6.66 -7.96
C ALA A 215 34.35 -7.42 -7.65
N GLN A 216 34.30 -8.35 -6.69
CA GLN A 216 35.45 -9.21 -6.33
C GLN A 216 35.97 -10.04 -7.50
N VAL A 217 35.06 -10.61 -8.31
CA VAL A 217 35.44 -11.53 -9.39
C VAL A 217 35.84 -10.82 -10.67
N PHE A 218 35.21 -9.68 -10.99
CA PHE A 218 35.29 -9.05 -12.31
C PHE A 218 35.81 -7.60 -12.32
N ALA A 219 35.94 -6.96 -11.15
CA ALA A 219 36.33 -5.55 -11.05
C ALA A 219 37.37 -5.28 -9.96
N ASN A 220 38.20 -6.26 -9.61
CA ASN A 220 39.26 -6.11 -8.59
C ASN A 220 38.74 -5.58 -7.24
N ASP A 221 37.55 -6.02 -6.82
CA ASP A 221 36.86 -5.56 -5.60
C ASP A 221 36.44 -4.08 -5.62
N ASP A 222 36.41 -3.45 -6.80
CA ASP A 222 35.93 -2.09 -6.99
C ASP A 222 34.44 -2.05 -7.35
N LEU A 223 33.62 -1.66 -6.38
CA LEU A 223 32.17 -1.43 -6.56
C LEU A 223 31.85 -0.19 -7.41
N TYR A 224 32.81 0.71 -7.61
CA TYR A 224 32.66 1.89 -8.46
C TYR A 224 32.96 1.59 -9.93
N ASP A 225 33.45 0.41 -10.29
CA ASP A 225 33.56 0.04 -11.70
C ASP A 225 32.17 -0.20 -12.30
N ILE A 226 31.84 0.57 -13.35
CA ILE A 226 30.60 0.44 -14.11
C ILE A 226 30.40 -0.97 -14.69
N ASN A 227 31.47 -1.74 -14.91
CA ASN A 227 31.43 -3.10 -15.41
C ASN A 227 30.72 -4.07 -14.46
N VAL A 228 30.78 -3.83 -13.14
CA VAL A 228 30.02 -4.61 -12.14
C VAL A 228 28.53 -4.56 -12.47
N TYR A 229 28.02 -3.37 -12.75
CA TYR A 229 26.62 -3.14 -13.08
C TYR A 229 26.26 -3.64 -14.48
N ARG A 230 27.18 -3.53 -15.45
CA ARG A 230 27.00 -4.11 -16.80
C ARG A 230 26.82 -5.62 -16.74
N ILE A 231 27.47 -6.32 -15.82
CA ILE A 231 27.31 -7.78 -15.66
C ILE A 231 26.06 -8.12 -14.83
N ALA A 232 25.84 -7.41 -13.72
CA ALA A 232 24.76 -7.72 -12.79
C ALA A 232 23.37 -7.40 -13.35
N TYR A 233 23.20 -6.22 -13.97
CA TYR A 233 21.88 -5.70 -14.33
C TYR A 233 21.17 -6.50 -15.42
N PRO A 234 21.83 -7.06 -16.46
CA PRO A 234 21.18 -7.98 -17.39
C PRO A 234 20.58 -9.22 -16.71
N ILE A 235 21.24 -9.75 -15.67
CA ILE A 235 20.72 -10.91 -14.90
C ILE A 235 19.48 -10.49 -14.13
N PHE A 236 19.53 -9.36 -13.42
CA PHE A 236 18.38 -8.81 -12.71
C PHE A 236 17.23 -8.47 -13.66
N ALA A 237 17.53 -7.94 -14.84
CA ALA A 237 16.55 -7.62 -15.87
C ALA A 237 15.88 -8.88 -16.43
N ALA A 238 16.62 -9.96 -16.65
CA ALA A 238 16.07 -11.23 -17.11
C ALA A 238 15.11 -11.84 -16.07
N VAL A 239 15.53 -11.90 -14.80
CA VAL A 239 14.67 -12.34 -13.69
C VAL A 239 13.47 -11.42 -13.54
N GLY A 240 13.67 -10.12 -13.71
CA GLY A 240 12.63 -9.11 -13.63
C GLY A 240 11.56 -9.25 -14.72
N ALA A 241 11.99 -9.45 -15.97
CA ALA A 241 11.10 -9.69 -17.10
C ALA A 241 10.29 -10.98 -16.91
N ILE A 242 10.94 -12.08 -16.50
CA ILE A 242 10.26 -13.35 -16.24
C ILE A 242 9.22 -13.20 -15.12
N GLY A 243 9.60 -12.58 -13.99
CA GLY A 243 8.68 -12.35 -12.88
C GLY A 243 7.48 -11.49 -13.28
N THR A 244 7.72 -10.43 -14.04
CA THR A 244 6.66 -9.53 -14.54
C THR A 244 5.68 -10.27 -15.46
N VAL A 245 6.19 -11.12 -16.35
CA VAL A 245 5.34 -11.96 -17.22
C VAL A 245 4.54 -12.98 -16.40
N ILE A 246 5.12 -13.57 -15.36
CA ILE A 246 4.40 -14.48 -14.45
C ILE A 246 3.25 -13.76 -13.75
N VAL A 247 3.47 -12.55 -13.24
CA VAL A 247 2.43 -11.73 -12.61
C VAL A 247 1.34 -11.42 -13.64
N TYR A 248 1.72 -10.90 -14.80
CA TYR A 248 0.76 -10.55 -15.85
C TYR A 248 -0.08 -11.76 -16.29
N ALA A 249 0.54 -12.90 -16.58
CA ALA A 249 -0.16 -14.07 -17.12
C ALA A 249 -1.14 -14.72 -16.13
N ASN A 250 -0.86 -14.62 -14.82
CA ASN A 250 -1.61 -15.36 -13.81
C ASN A 250 -2.53 -14.49 -12.95
N THR A 251 -2.46 -13.16 -13.05
CA THR A 251 -3.37 -12.25 -12.33
C THR A 251 -4.48 -11.75 -13.24
N GLN A 252 -5.68 -11.56 -12.69
CA GLN A 252 -6.79 -10.88 -13.35
C GLN A 252 -7.38 -9.82 -12.41
N GLU A 253 -7.58 -8.63 -12.94
CA GLU A 253 -8.26 -7.58 -12.19
C GLU A 253 -9.74 -7.92 -12.07
N LYS A 254 -10.24 -7.99 -10.84
CA LYS A 254 -11.61 -8.45 -10.54
C LYS A 254 -12.58 -7.29 -10.33
N ILE A 255 -12.04 -6.12 -10.03
CA ILE A 255 -12.80 -4.89 -9.93
C ILE A 255 -12.69 -4.19 -11.29
N VAL A 256 -13.45 -4.69 -12.27
CA VAL A 256 -13.68 -3.92 -13.49
C VAL A 256 -14.70 -2.86 -13.10
N GLN A 257 -14.22 -1.66 -12.82
CA GLN A 257 -15.07 -0.51 -12.50
C GLN A 257 -16.21 -0.43 -13.51
N ALA A 258 -17.44 -0.23 -13.05
CA ALA A 258 -18.59 -0.13 -13.91
C ALA A 258 -18.32 0.93 -14.99
N LYS A 259 -18.54 0.57 -16.27
CA LYS A 259 -18.41 1.48 -17.42
C LYS A 259 -19.31 2.73 -17.27
N THR A 260 -20.21 2.77 -16.29
CA THR A 260 -21.26 3.78 -16.05
C THR A 260 -20.85 5.01 -15.24
N HIS A 261 -19.67 5.06 -14.60
CA HIS A 261 -19.15 6.31 -14.02
C HIS A 261 -18.20 7.01 -15.02
N THR A 262 -18.82 7.74 -15.96
CA THR A 262 -18.33 7.95 -17.32
C THR A 262 -17.57 9.24 -17.59
N ILE A 263 -16.90 9.84 -16.60
CA ILE A 263 -16.23 11.12 -16.84
C ILE A 263 -14.79 11.07 -16.34
N GLN A 264 -13.84 11.41 -17.21
CA GLN A 264 -12.46 11.68 -16.82
C GLN A 264 -12.46 12.81 -15.80
N ILE A 265 -11.93 12.57 -14.60
CA ILE A 265 -11.68 13.66 -13.67
C ILE A 265 -10.53 14.48 -14.26
N GLY A 266 -10.79 15.73 -14.59
CA GLY A 266 -9.76 16.62 -15.12
C GLY A 266 -8.59 16.72 -14.13
N PHE A 267 -7.35 16.68 -14.65
CA PHE A 267 -6.13 16.76 -13.84
C PHE A 267 -6.17 17.83 -12.73
N TRP A 268 -6.59 19.05 -13.07
CA TRP A 268 -6.68 20.17 -12.13
C TRP A 268 -7.80 20.03 -11.11
N ASP A 269 -8.90 19.40 -11.49
CA ASP A 269 -10.03 19.15 -10.61
C ASP A 269 -9.65 18.09 -9.57
N ALA A 270 -9.04 16.98 -10.02
CA ALA A 270 -8.52 15.94 -9.14
C ALA A 270 -7.42 16.46 -8.21
N LEU A 271 -6.48 17.28 -8.71
CA LEU A 271 -5.44 17.92 -7.89
C LEU A 271 -6.06 18.79 -6.79
N LYS A 272 -7.06 19.61 -7.14
CA LYS A 272 -7.74 20.50 -6.19
C LYS A 272 -8.50 19.72 -5.12
N GLU A 273 -9.15 18.61 -5.49
CA GLU A 273 -9.86 17.77 -4.53
C GLU A 273 -8.92 17.06 -3.55
N VAL A 274 -7.78 16.54 -4.03
CA VAL A 274 -6.72 16.00 -3.16
C VAL A 274 -6.15 17.09 -2.25
N ALA A 275 -5.91 18.29 -2.77
CA ALA A 275 -5.37 19.42 -2.01
C ALA A 275 -6.34 19.92 -0.92
N LYS A 276 -7.64 19.60 -0.96
CA LYS A 276 -8.54 19.90 0.16
C LYS A 276 -8.38 18.90 1.31
N ASN A 277 -7.88 17.70 1.07
CA ASN A 277 -7.86 16.60 2.03
C ASN A 277 -6.94 16.91 3.23
N LYS A 278 -7.51 17.03 4.43
CA LYS A 278 -6.75 17.37 5.62
C LYS A 278 -5.73 16.29 6.03
N TYR A 279 -6.07 15.02 5.83
CA TYR A 279 -5.21 13.90 6.24
C TYR A 279 -4.03 13.72 5.32
N PHE A 280 -4.21 14.01 4.04
CA PHE A 280 -3.11 14.12 3.10
C PHE A 280 -2.05 15.11 3.61
N TRP A 281 -2.43 16.34 3.93
CA TRP A 281 -1.50 17.35 4.42
C TRP A 281 -0.83 16.98 5.74
N ILE A 282 -1.56 16.35 6.67
CA ILE A 282 -0.97 15.89 7.93
C ILE A 282 0.20 14.94 7.67
N ILE A 283 0.06 14.00 6.73
CA ILE A 283 1.11 13.02 6.44
C ILE A 283 2.22 13.61 5.58
N SER A 284 1.87 14.42 4.58
CA SER A 284 2.87 15.11 3.77
C SER A 284 3.75 16.02 4.65
N LEU A 285 3.15 16.77 5.58
CA LEU A 285 3.88 17.61 6.53
C LEU A 285 4.75 16.78 7.47
N ALA A 286 4.30 15.59 7.92
CA ALA A 286 5.13 14.72 8.76
C ALA A 286 6.43 14.33 8.04
N GLY A 287 6.32 13.89 6.77
CA GLY A 287 7.50 13.56 5.96
C GLY A 287 8.40 14.76 5.68
N TRP A 288 7.84 15.94 5.39
CA TRP A 288 8.63 17.13 5.09
C TRP A 288 9.32 17.73 6.32
N LEU A 289 8.67 17.68 7.48
CA LEU A 289 9.26 18.13 8.75
C LEU A 289 10.28 17.12 9.29
N GLY A 290 10.11 15.83 8.97
CA GLY A 290 11.00 14.75 9.37
C GLY A 290 12.31 14.63 8.59
N PHE A 291 12.61 15.53 7.65
CA PHE A 291 13.75 15.36 6.73
C PHE A 291 15.11 15.15 7.39
N LEU A 292 15.33 15.73 8.58
CA LEU A 292 16.59 15.58 9.32
C LEU A 292 16.73 14.23 10.02
N GLU A 293 15.66 13.45 10.17
CA GLU A 293 15.69 12.15 10.84
C GLU A 293 16.78 11.23 10.25
N GLY A 294 17.04 11.31 8.94
CA GLY A 294 18.09 10.53 8.27
C GLY A 294 19.53 10.99 8.53
N ALA A 295 19.77 12.12 9.22
CA ALA A 295 21.10 12.71 9.39
C ALA A 295 22.11 11.78 10.10
N TYR A 296 21.61 10.90 10.99
CA TYR A 296 22.44 9.94 11.73
C TYR A 296 22.82 8.71 10.88
N GLY A 297 22.29 8.55 9.66
CA GLY A 297 22.37 7.30 8.89
C GLY A 297 23.79 6.77 8.62
N ASN A 298 24.79 7.66 8.62
CA ASN A 298 26.19 7.30 8.42
C ASN A 298 26.99 7.12 9.73
N ILE A 299 26.39 7.24 10.91
CA ILE A 299 27.12 7.21 12.20
C ILE A 299 27.89 5.91 12.42
N LEU A 300 27.31 4.75 12.10
CA LEU A 300 28.03 3.47 12.23
C LEU A 300 29.24 3.41 11.28
N THR A 301 29.05 3.85 10.04
CA THR A 301 30.13 3.91 9.04
C THR A 301 31.21 4.88 9.48
N TRP A 302 30.86 6.07 9.97
CA TRP A 302 31.84 7.06 10.43
C TRP A 302 32.58 6.61 11.70
N SER A 303 31.89 5.99 12.66
CA SER A 303 32.49 5.39 13.85
C SER A 303 33.51 4.30 13.48
N TYR A 304 33.23 3.51 12.44
CA TYR A 304 34.14 2.48 11.95
C TYR A 304 35.30 3.09 11.16
N THR A 305 35.01 3.85 10.09
CA THR A 305 36.00 4.36 9.14
C THR A 305 36.93 5.41 9.72
N TYR A 306 36.38 6.38 10.46
CA TYR A 306 37.15 7.52 10.99
C TYR A 306 37.44 7.37 12.49
N GLY A 307 36.61 6.62 13.22
CA GLY A 307 36.79 6.36 14.65
C GLY A 307 37.60 5.11 14.96
N HIS A 308 37.88 4.23 13.98
CA HIS A 308 38.62 2.98 14.15
C HIS A 308 38.10 2.09 15.29
N THR A 309 36.79 2.16 15.56
CA THR A 309 36.14 1.56 16.74
C THR A 309 35.88 0.05 16.66
N ALA A 310 36.14 -0.58 15.50
CA ALA A 310 35.92 -2.01 15.26
C ALA A 310 36.85 -2.57 14.19
N SER A 311 37.03 -3.89 14.18
CA SER A 311 37.61 -4.61 13.05
C SER A 311 36.62 -4.73 11.87
N GLY A 312 37.14 -4.96 10.66
CA GLY A 312 36.29 -5.09 9.47
C GLY A 312 35.29 -6.24 9.55
N SER A 313 35.64 -7.35 10.20
CA SER A 313 34.74 -8.48 10.42
C SER A 313 33.62 -8.16 11.42
N GLU A 314 33.92 -7.40 12.48
CA GLU A 314 32.92 -6.91 13.43
C GLU A 314 31.95 -5.93 12.76
N PHE A 315 32.47 -4.99 11.96
CA PHE A 315 31.63 -4.05 11.23
C PHE A 315 30.72 -4.74 10.20
N ALA A 316 31.24 -5.73 9.46
CA ALA A 316 30.44 -6.53 8.53
C ALA A 316 29.31 -7.29 9.24
N LEU A 317 29.59 -7.84 10.43
CA LEU A 317 28.58 -8.48 11.27
C LEU A 317 27.51 -7.47 11.75
N ILE A 318 27.93 -6.29 12.23
CA ILE A 318 27.05 -5.21 12.66
C ILE A 318 26.11 -4.77 11.53
N GLN A 319 26.63 -4.55 10.33
CA GLN A 319 25.84 -4.18 9.16
C GLN A 319 24.81 -5.27 8.79
N THR A 320 25.24 -6.54 8.81
CA THR A 320 24.36 -7.69 8.53
C THR A 320 23.23 -7.82 9.54
N LEU A 321 23.54 -7.63 10.83
CA LEU A 321 22.54 -7.70 11.90
C LEU A 321 21.57 -6.52 11.85
N THR A 322 22.07 -5.31 11.58
CA THR A 322 21.26 -4.09 11.46
C THR A 322 20.28 -4.20 10.30
N GLY A 323 20.71 -4.68 9.13
CA GLY A 323 19.81 -4.90 7.98
C GLY A 323 18.69 -5.90 8.27
N ASN A 324 18.93 -6.90 9.12
CA ASN A 324 17.92 -7.88 9.54
C ASN A 324 16.93 -7.35 10.60
N ALA A 325 17.19 -6.20 11.23
CA ALA A 325 16.29 -5.60 12.22
C ALA A 325 14.89 -5.31 11.64
N SER A 326 14.85 -4.86 10.38
CA SER A 326 13.61 -4.48 9.69
C SER A 326 12.64 -5.65 9.51
N LEU A 327 13.16 -6.86 9.30
CA LEU A 327 12.33 -8.07 9.19
C LEU A 327 11.49 -8.27 10.46
N TRP A 328 12.12 -8.14 11.62
CA TRP A 328 11.44 -8.32 12.91
C TRP A 328 10.42 -7.21 13.17
N GLY A 329 10.74 -5.98 12.80
CA GLY A 329 9.80 -4.86 12.86
C GLY A 329 8.54 -5.11 12.02
N MET A 330 8.72 -5.53 10.76
CA MET A 330 7.61 -5.86 9.86
C MET A 330 6.75 -7.03 10.37
N LEU A 331 7.33 -8.05 11.01
CA LEU A 331 6.57 -9.16 11.58
C LEU A 331 5.77 -8.75 12.83
N LEU A 332 6.28 -7.81 13.63
CA LEU A 332 5.64 -7.34 14.86
C LEU A 332 4.56 -6.29 14.61
N ALA A 333 4.73 -5.45 13.58
CA ALA A 333 3.84 -4.34 13.27
C ALA A 333 2.35 -4.72 13.17
N PRO A 334 1.91 -5.78 12.46
CA PRO A 334 0.50 -6.16 12.37
C PRO A 334 -0.09 -6.53 13.74
N LEU A 335 0.69 -7.16 14.62
CA LEU A 335 0.24 -7.54 15.96
C LEU A 335 0.01 -6.30 16.84
N CYS A 336 0.89 -5.30 16.72
CA CYS A 336 0.78 -4.04 17.43
C CYS A 336 -0.39 -3.20 16.91
N ILE A 337 -0.56 -3.09 15.59
CA ILE A 337 -1.67 -2.35 14.95
C ILE A 337 -3.01 -2.94 15.38
N ARG A 338 -3.18 -4.27 15.32
CA ARG A 338 -4.41 -4.94 15.76
C ARG A 338 -4.73 -4.72 17.24
N LYS A 339 -3.72 -4.53 18.08
CA LYS A 339 -3.88 -4.41 19.53
C LYS A 339 -4.10 -2.97 20.01
N TRP A 340 -3.45 -2.00 19.37
CA TRP A 340 -3.40 -0.61 19.83
C TRP A 340 -3.97 0.41 18.83
N GLY A 341 -4.24 0.00 17.58
CA GLY A 341 -4.69 0.86 16.48
C GLY A 341 -3.55 1.65 15.83
N LYS A 342 -3.73 2.04 14.55
CA LYS A 342 -2.69 2.70 13.75
C LYS A 342 -2.13 3.97 14.40
N LYS A 343 -2.99 4.90 14.84
CA LYS A 343 -2.56 6.19 15.44
C LYS A 343 -1.62 6.03 16.63
N LYS A 344 -1.99 5.18 17.60
CA LYS A 344 -1.19 5.01 18.83
C LYS A 344 0.13 4.31 18.54
N VAL A 345 0.12 3.35 17.62
CA VAL A 345 1.32 2.65 17.16
C VAL A 345 2.26 3.66 16.50
N LEU A 346 1.77 4.47 15.57
CA LEU A 346 2.56 5.48 14.85
C LEU A 346 3.22 6.50 15.79
N ILE A 347 2.47 7.05 16.76
CA ILE A 347 3.01 7.98 17.76
C ILE A 347 4.04 7.26 18.65
N GLY A 348 3.75 6.03 19.10
CA GLY A 348 4.67 5.25 19.93
C GLY A 348 5.99 4.93 19.24
N ILE A 349 5.94 4.58 17.95
CA ILE A 349 7.12 4.35 17.09
C ILE A 349 7.97 5.60 16.99
N ASN A 350 7.34 6.75 16.69
CA ASN A 350 8.07 8.01 16.54
C ASN A 350 8.74 8.45 17.86
N ILE A 351 8.07 8.27 19.01
CA ILE A 351 8.69 8.52 20.33
C ILE A 351 9.88 7.60 20.55
N LEU A 352 9.76 6.30 20.25
CA LEU A 352 10.86 5.35 20.38
C LEU A 352 12.01 5.69 19.42
N ASN A 353 11.73 6.14 18.20
CA ASN A 353 12.75 6.61 17.25
C ASN A 353 13.57 7.75 17.85
N VAL A 354 12.90 8.80 18.37
CA VAL A 354 13.56 9.93 19.03
C VAL A 354 14.43 9.45 20.20
N LEU A 355 13.90 8.55 21.03
CA LEU A 355 14.63 8.00 22.18
C LEU A 355 15.88 7.22 21.75
N PHE A 356 15.78 6.35 20.74
CA PHE A 356 16.92 5.58 20.26
C PHE A 356 17.97 6.44 19.56
N ILE A 357 17.56 7.50 18.84
CA ILE A 357 18.51 8.47 18.26
C ILE A 357 19.25 9.20 19.37
N LEU A 358 18.53 9.78 20.35
CA LEU A 358 19.17 10.48 21.47
C LEU A 358 20.07 9.57 22.31
N ALA A 359 19.70 8.30 22.47
CA ALA A 359 20.49 7.32 23.22
C ALA A 359 21.88 7.08 22.60
N MET A 360 22.05 7.28 21.28
CA MET A 360 23.37 7.19 20.62
C MET A 360 24.37 8.18 21.23
N GLY A 361 23.91 9.35 21.67
CA GLY A 361 24.76 10.39 22.26
C GLY A 361 25.32 10.04 23.64
N LEU A 362 24.85 8.96 24.28
CA LEU A 362 25.33 8.53 25.61
C LEU A 362 26.71 7.86 25.56
N ASN A 363 27.04 7.16 24.48
CA ASN A 363 28.32 6.48 24.32
C ASN A 363 28.67 6.32 22.84
N MET A 364 29.30 7.35 22.30
CA MET A 364 29.65 7.44 20.89
C MET A 364 30.97 6.75 20.53
N ASP A 365 31.76 6.37 21.54
CA ASP A 365 33.03 5.65 21.38
C ASP A 365 32.81 4.16 21.14
N SER A 366 31.69 3.62 21.61
CA SER A 366 31.39 2.20 21.50
C SER A 366 30.53 1.90 20.27
N ILE A 367 31.13 1.24 19.28
CA ILE A 367 30.40 0.79 18.09
C ILE A 367 29.24 -0.16 18.46
N TRP A 368 29.39 -0.98 19.50
CA TRP A 368 28.37 -1.91 19.95
C TRP A 368 27.17 -1.20 20.57
N TRP A 369 27.39 -0.09 21.27
CA TRP A 369 26.30 0.76 21.75
C TRP A 369 25.55 1.44 20.61
N LEU A 370 26.29 2.03 19.67
CA LEU A 370 25.72 2.64 18.47
C LEU A 370 24.92 1.61 17.67
N PHE A 371 25.45 0.39 17.51
CA PHE A 371 24.77 -0.72 16.86
C PHE A 371 23.44 -1.04 17.55
N ILE A 372 23.40 -1.17 18.89
CA ILE A 372 22.16 -1.48 19.61
C ILE A 372 21.12 -0.37 19.37
N CYS A 373 21.53 0.90 19.45
CA CYS A 373 20.62 2.03 19.22
C CYS A 373 20.08 2.05 17.79
N VAL A 374 20.96 1.88 16.79
CA VAL A 374 20.57 1.85 15.38
C VAL A 374 19.70 0.62 15.07
N TYR A 375 20.02 -0.54 15.63
CA TYR A 375 19.25 -1.78 15.45
C TYR A 375 17.80 -1.60 15.93
N PHE A 376 17.61 -1.05 17.14
CA PHE A 376 16.26 -0.82 17.65
C PHE A 376 15.54 0.33 16.92
N ASN A 377 16.25 1.36 16.46
CA ASN A 377 15.67 2.38 15.60
C ASN A 377 15.18 1.77 14.28
N TRP A 378 15.98 0.95 13.59
CA TRP A 378 15.58 0.26 12.35
C TRP A 378 14.44 -0.72 12.57
N LEU A 379 14.44 -1.46 13.68
CA LEU A 379 13.33 -2.35 14.06
C LEU A 379 12.01 -1.59 14.20
N VAL A 380 12.05 -0.43 14.86
CA VAL A 380 10.85 0.38 15.13
C VAL A 380 10.44 1.17 13.88
N GLY A 381 11.38 1.73 13.12
CA GLY A 381 11.15 2.38 11.84
C GLY A 381 10.55 1.44 10.78
N ALA A 382 10.84 0.14 10.83
CA ALA A 382 10.24 -0.84 9.92
C ALA A 382 8.72 -1.02 10.10
N PHE A 383 8.12 -0.53 11.19
CA PHE A 383 6.67 -0.48 11.33
C PHE A 383 6.04 0.50 10.32
N GLU A 384 6.76 1.56 9.94
CA GLU A 384 6.28 2.56 8.97
C GLU A 384 6.04 1.96 7.58
N GLN A 385 6.76 0.90 7.24
CA GLN A 385 6.56 0.13 6.01
C GLN A 385 5.18 -0.53 5.94
N ILE A 386 4.51 -0.72 7.08
CA ILE A 386 3.17 -1.30 7.17
C ILE A 386 2.11 -0.24 7.50
N THR A 387 2.40 0.70 8.40
CA THR A 387 1.45 1.76 8.74
C THR A 387 1.25 2.75 7.61
N THR A 388 2.30 3.12 6.86
CA THR A 388 2.20 4.12 5.79
C THR A 388 1.25 3.69 4.67
N PRO A 389 1.37 2.48 4.08
CA PRO A 389 0.41 2.03 3.06
C PRO A 389 -1.02 1.91 3.60
N ALA A 390 -1.18 1.46 4.85
CA ALA A 390 -2.48 1.33 5.49
C ALA A 390 -3.16 2.70 5.68
N ILE A 391 -2.40 3.70 6.13
CA ILE A 391 -2.91 5.06 6.31
C ILE A 391 -3.16 5.73 4.95
N GLN A 392 -2.32 5.49 3.93
CA GLN A 392 -2.59 6.00 2.59
C GLN A 392 -3.91 5.46 2.02
N ALA A 393 -4.27 4.20 2.29
CA ALA A 393 -5.58 3.67 1.94
C ALA A 393 -6.71 4.43 2.66
N ASP A 394 -6.57 4.65 3.97
CA ASP A 394 -7.54 5.40 4.78
C ASP A 394 -7.78 6.82 4.23
N ILE A 395 -6.72 7.51 3.78
CA ILE A 395 -6.83 8.85 3.17
C ILE A 395 -7.63 8.82 1.87
N ARG A 396 -7.42 7.79 1.03
CA ARG A 396 -8.14 7.62 -0.23
C ARG A 396 -9.62 7.31 0.01
N ASP A 397 -9.94 6.49 1.00
CA ASP A 397 -11.34 6.23 1.37
C ASP A 397 -12.00 7.49 1.93
N TYR A 398 -11.29 8.27 2.75
CA TYR A 398 -11.77 9.58 3.19
C TYR A 398 -11.96 10.57 2.03
N GLN A 399 -11.09 10.51 1.01
CA GLN A 399 -11.23 11.32 -0.19
C GLN A 399 -12.51 10.98 -0.96
N GLN A 400 -12.78 9.69 -1.15
CA GLN A 400 -14.01 9.22 -1.79
C GLN A 400 -15.23 9.64 -0.97
N TYR A 401 -15.18 9.49 0.35
CA TYR A 401 -16.26 9.95 1.24
C TYR A 401 -16.57 11.44 1.11
N ARG A 402 -15.54 12.28 0.94
CA ARG A 402 -15.71 13.72 0.85
C ARG A 402 -16.06 14.22 -0.55
N SER A 403 -15.42 13.68 -1.58
CA SER A 403 -15.56 14.17 -2.96
C SER A 403 -16.60 13.40 -3.77
N GLY A 404 -17.08 12.26 -3.27
CA GLY A 404 -17.97 11.33 -3.98
C GLY A 404 -17.22 10.49 -5.03
N GLU A 405 -16.12 11.02 -5.57
CA GLU A 405 -15.33 10.36 -6.60
C GLU A 405 -14.08 9.69 -6.02
N ARG A 406 -13.76 8.50 -6.53
CA ARG A 406 -12.55 7.79 -6.13
C ARG A 406 -11.36 8.33 -6.92
N ILE A 407 -10.47 9.07 -6.24
CA ILE A 407 -9.22 9.59 -6.81
C ILE A 407 -8.04 8.77 -6.26
N ASP A 408 -7.37 7.98 -7.11
CA ASP A 408 -6.26 7.12 -6.68
C ASP A 408 -4.89 7.70 -7.08
N GLY A 409 -4.68 8.06 -8.35
CA GLY A 409 -3.37 8.43 -8.90
C GLY A 409 -2.87 9.81 -8.46
N MET A 410 -3.76 10.80 -8.37
CA MET A 410 -3.36 12.20 -8.13
C MET A 410 -2.72 12.48 -6.77
N PHE A 411 -2.87 11.60 -5.79
CA PHE A 411 -2.14 11.67 -4.53
C PHE A 411 -0.61 11.68 -4.72
N ALA A 412 -0.10 10.92 -5.69
CA ALA A 412 1.32 10.90 -5.99
C ALA A 412 1.80 12.26 -6.54
N ALA A 413 1.00 12.89 -7.42
CA ALA A 413 1.35 14.19 -8.01
C ALA A 413 1.34 15.34 -6.99
N VAL A 414 0.43 15.33 -6.01
CA VAL A 414 0.47 16.34 -4.94
C VAL A 414 1.64 16.07 -3.98
N THR A 415 1.99 14.80 -3.76
CA THR A 415 3.16 14.43 -2.95
C THR A 415 4.47 14.94 -3.55
N THR A 416 4.62 14.92 -4.89
CA THR A 416 5.84 15.42 -5.55
C THR A 416 6.02 16.93 -5.48
N ILE A 417 4.98 17.72 -5.20
CA ILE A 417 5.12 19.15 -4.85
C ILE A 417 6.02 19.30 -3.62
N GLY A 418 5.95 18.33 -2.70
CA GLY A 418 6.86 18.20 -1.57
C GLY A 418 8.33 18.06 -1.94
N GLY A 419 8.63 17.60 -3.17
CA GLY A 419 10.00 17.51 -3.68
C GLY A 419 10.72 18.86 -3.71
N ILE A 420 9.99 19.98 -3.83
CA ILE A 420 10.57 21.33 -3.68
C ILE A 420 11.07 21.55 -2.26
N ILE A 421 10.28 21.16 -1.26
CA ILE A 421 10.67 21.25 0.16
C ILE A 421 11.87 20.33 0.39
N THR A 422 11.81 19.09 -0.09
CA THR A 422 12.93 18.14 -0.01
C THR A 422 14.21 18.71 -0.61
N LEU A 423 14.12 19.40 -1.75
CA LEU A 423 15.25 20.02 -2.43
C LEU A 423 15.91 21.14 -1.60
N PHE A 424 15.11 22.00 -0.97
CA PHE A 424 15.64 23.00 -0.04
C PHE A 424 16.28 22.35 1.19
N THR A 425 15.62 21.32 1.73
CA THR A 425 16.07 20.65 2.95
C THR A 425 17.30 19.77 2.73
N SER A 426 17.54 19.25 1.52
CA SER A 426 18.68 18.36 1.23
C SER A 426 20.03 19.08 1.27
N GLY A 427 20.05 20.42 1.12
CA GLY A 427 21.25 21.24 1.27
C GLY A 427 21.65 21.51 2.72
N VAL A 428 20.77 21.29 3.70
CA VAL A 428 21.04 21.59 5.12
C VAL A 428 22.17 20.74 5.67
N LEU A 429 22.15 19.43 5.38
CA LEU A 429 23.15 18.49 5.91
C LEU A 429 24.56 18.77 5.36
N PRO A 430 24.76 18.94 4.04
CA PRO A 430 26.05 19.39 3.48
C PRO A 430 26.49 20.75 4.02
N ALA A 431 25.58 21.72 4.18
CA ALA A 431 25.94 23.04 4.73
C ALA A 431 26.45 22.95 6.17
N VAL A 432 25.86 22.08 7.01
CA VAL A 432 26.37 21.81 8.35
C VAL A 432 27.73 21.11 8.28
N GLN A 433 27.91 20.12 7.41
CA GLN A 433 29.21 19.46 7.19
C GLN A 433 30.30 20.46 6.81
N GLU A 434 30.01 21.37 5.87
CA GLU A 434 30.93 22.43 5.45
C GLU A 434 31.26 23.41 6.59
N MET A 435 30.28 23.77 7.42
CA MET A 435 30.47 24.63 8.60
C MET A 435 31.44 24.02 9.62
N TYR A 436 31.46 22.69 9.73
CA TYR A 436 32.40 21.94 10.56
C TYR A 436 33.76 21.68 9.88
N GLY A 437 33.96 22.18 8.65
CA GLY A 437 35.24 22.10 7.94
C GLY A 437 35.37 20.92 6.98
N ILE A 438 34.31 20.14 6.75
CA ILE A 438 34.27 19.07 5.76
C ILE A 438 34.01 19.71 4.39
N LYS A 439 35.08 20.12 3.71
CA LYS A 439 35.01 20.77 2.40
C LYS A 439 36.27 20.54 1.58
N ASP A 440 36.14 20.67 0.27
CA ASP A 440 37.27 20.62 -0.63
C ASP A 440 38.29 21.73 -0.27
N GLY A 441 39.58 21.37 -0.26
CA GLY A 441 40.65 22.30 0.09
C GLY A 441 40.80 22.59 1.59
N ASN A 442 40.27 21.74 2.48
CA ASN A 442 40.47 21.84 3.93
C ASN A 442 41.87 21.38 4.43
N GLY A 443 42.77 20.99 3.52
CA GLY A 443 44.14 20.56 3.84
C GLY A 443 44.34 19.06 3.94
N TYR A 444 43.30 18.26 3.68
CA TYR A 444 43.34 16.79 3.65
C TYR A 444 43.18 16.23 2.23
N GLU A 445 43.56 14.98 2.01
CA GLU A 445 43.44 14.30 0.71
C GLU A 445 41.98 14.09 0.31
N SER A 446 41.15 13.63 1.25
CA SER A 446 39.69 13.65 1.16
C SER A 446 39.09 14.64 2.17
N PRO A 447 38.01 15.38 1.81
CA PRO A 447 37.35 16.32 2.71
C PRO A 447 36.92 15.71 4.05
N TYR A 448 36.64 14.40 4.07
CA TYR A 448 36.19 13.69 5.27
C TYR A 448 37.32 13.18 6.16
N ASP A 449 38.58 13.16 5.70
CA ASP A 449 39.72 12.68 6.51
C ASP A 449 39.98 13.60 7.71
N ILE A 450 39.50 14.84 7.67
CA ILE A 450 39.47 15.74 8.83
C ILE A 450 38.74 15.13 10.03
N LEU A 451 37.86 14.15 9.80
CA LEU A 451 37.13 13.43 10.85
C LEU A 451 37.93 12.28 11.47
N ASP A 452 39.05 11.85 10.88
CA ASP A 452 39.82 10.72 11.40
C ASP A 452 40.38 11.04 12.80
N VAL A 453 40.18 10.16 13.78
CA VAL A 453 40.62 10.39 15.17
C VAL A 453 42.13 10.29 15.35
N THR A 454 42.86 9.73 14.39
CA THR A 454 44.31 9.54 14.39
C THR A 454 45.04 10.58 13.54
N THR A 455 44.51 10.92 12.36
CA THR A 455 45.16 11.83 11.40
C THR A 455 44.45 13.17 11.22
N GLY A 456 43.18 13.25 11.61
CA GLY A 456 42.30 14.41 11.44
C GLY A 456 42.33 15.41 12.61
N GLN A 457 41.28 16.22 12.71
CA GLN A 457 41.13 17.21 13.77
C GLN A 457 40.64 16.55 15.07
N PRO A 458 41.39 16.67 16.20
CA PRO A 458 41.04 16.00 17.45
C PRO A 458 39.62 16.33 17.95
N GLY A 459 38.82 15.30 18.18
CA GLY A 459 37.46 15.41 18.71
C GLY A 459 36.41 15.97 17.74
N LEU A 460 36.78 16.24 16.48
CA LEU A 460 35.83 16.72 15.46
C LEU A 460 34.77 15.66 15.13
N LEU A 461 35.17 14.39 15.01
CA LEU A 461 34.26 13.27 14.76
C LEU A 461 33.10 13.24 15.75
N HIS A 462 33.40 13.29 17.06
CA HIS A 462 32.37 13.25 18.11
C HIS A 462 31.50 14.49 18.12
N ARG A 463 32.08 15.69 17.91
CA ARG A 463 31.28 16.92 17.81
C ARG A 463 30.33 16.87 16.61
N MET A 464 30.81 16.33 15.50
CA MET A 464 30.02 16.20 14.28
C MET A 464 28.93 15.14 14.43
N MET A 465 29.28 13.94 14.90
CA MET A 465 28.30 12.89 15.19
C MET A 465 27.24 13.38 16.20
N LEU A 466 27.62 14.16 17.21
CA LEU A 466 26.66 14.71 18.18
C LEU A 466 25.72 15.72 17.52
N ALA A 467 26.24 16.59 16.64
CA ALA A 467 25.41 17.50 15.86
C ALA A 467 24.42 16.74 14.96
N LEU A 468 24.88 15.67 14.29
CA LEU A 468 24.03 14.80 13.47
C LEU A 468 22.95 14.10 14.30
N ILE A 469 23.28 13.61 15.50
CA ILE A 469 22.31 12.98 16.43
C ILE A 469 21.26 13.99 16.87
N ILE A 470 21.65 15.21 17.25
CA ILE A 470 20.71 16.24 17.69
C ILE A 470 19.80 16.65 16.53
N MET A 471 20.35 16.87 15.34
CA MET A 471 19.55 17.18 14.15
C MET A 471 18.57 16.06 13.82
N ALA A 472 19.02 14.81 13.88
CA ALA A 472 18.16 13.65 13.65
C ALA A 472 17.06 13.52 14.70
N ALA A 473 17.36 13.76 15.99
CA ALA A 473 16.36 13.73 17.05
C ALA A 473 15.32 14.84 16.89
N VAL A 474 15.75 16.04 16.49
CA VAL A 474 14.83 17.14 16.15
C VAL A 474 13.99 16.78 14.93
N GLY A 475 14.58 16.23 13.87
CA GLY A 475 13.86 15.76 12.69
C GLY A 475 12.79 14.72 13.04
N ALA A 476 13.17 13.66 13.76
CA ALA A 476 12.25 12.62 14.21
C ALA A 476 11.14 13.17 15.13
N PHE A 477 11.46 14.15 15.99
CA PHE A 477 10.44 14.81 16.82
C PHE A 477 9.47 15.64 15.98
N LEU A 478 9.97 16.40 15.00
CA LEU A 478 9.15 17.20 14.10
C LEU A 478 8.27 16.32 13.18
N ASN A 479 8.75 15.14 12.78
CA ASN A 479 7.96 14.11 12.08
C ASN A 479 6.72 13.71 12.90
N MET A 480 6.87 13.56 14.22
CA MET A 480 5.78 13.17 15.12
C MET A 480 4.67 14.23 15.24
N VAL A 481 5.00 15.52 15.18
CA VAL A 481 4.08 16.61 15.54
C VAL A 481 2.78 16.61 14.71
N PRO A 482 2.81 16.49 13.36
CA PRO A 482 1.59 16.43 12.57
C PRO A 482 0.66 15.26 12.96
N TYR A 483 1.21 14.10 13.34
CA TYR A 483 0.40 12.94 13.75
C TYR A 483 -0.41 13.18 15.02
N LEU A 484 -0.10 14.19 15.83
CA LEU A 484 -0.93 14.58 16.98
C LEU A 484 -2.29 15.10 16.51
N PHE A 485 -2.33 15.82 15.38
CA PHE A 485 -3.53 16.36 14.74
C PHE A 485 -4.28 15.33 13.88
N TYR A 486 -3.74 14.11 13.73
CA TYR A 486 -4.38 13.02 13.01
C TYR A 486 -5.55 12.44 13.82
N ASP A 487 -6.79 12.80 13.51
CA ASP A 487 -8.00 12.32 14.21
C ASP A 487 -8.68 11.11 13.53
N PHE A 488 -8.09 10.53 12.48
CA PHE A 488 -8.66 9.38 11.77
C PHE A 488 -8.35 8.06 12.48
N THR A 489 -9.14 7.74 13.50
CA THR A 489 -9.03 6.48 14.24
C THR A 489 -9.69 5.31 13.50
N GLU A 490 -9.42 4.06 13.91
CA GLU A 490 -10.07 2.85 13.36
C GLU A 490 -11.60 2.97 13.35
N LYS A 491 -12.17 3.53 14.42
CA LYS A 491 -13.61 3.80 14.52
C LYS A 491 -14.09 4.76 13.43
N LYS A 492 -13.37 5.88 13.20
CA LYS A 492 -13.72 6.85 12.15
C LYS A 492 -13.57 6.23 10.76
N GLN A 493 -12.53 5.42 10.55
CA GLN A 493 -12.34 4.66 9.32
C GLN A 493 -13.53 3.72 9.07
N LYS A 494 -13.91 2.87 10.05
CA LYS A 494 -15.07 1.98 9.94
C LYS A 494 -16.35 2.74 9.63
N SER A 495 -16.56 3.88 10.29
CA SER A 495 -17.73 4.74 10.06
C SER A 495 -17.78 5.27 8.62
N VAL A 496 -16.64 5.74 8.10
CA VAL A 496 -16.50 6.20 6.71
C VAL A 496 -16.76 5.06 5.72
N ILE A 497 -16.21 3.87 5.97
CA ILE A 497 -16.40 2.70 5.11
C ILE A 497 -17.89 2.29 5.10
N ARG A 498 -18.54 2.22 6.26
CA ARG A 498 -19.96 1.85 6.38
C ARG A 498 -20.85 2.84 5.62
N VAL A 499 -20.56 4.14 5.70
CA VAL A 499 -21.26 5.17 4.90
C VAL A 499 -21.02 4.99 3.40
N LEU A 500 -19.78 4.69 2.98
CA LEU A 500 -19.49 4.42 1.57
C LEU A 500 -20.25 3.19 1.06
N GLN A 501 -20.41 2.15 1.88
CA GLN A 501 -21.24 0.99 1.55
C GLN A 501 -22.71 1.38 1.39
N VAL A 502 -23.27 2.17 2.31
CA VAL A 502 -24.65 2.66 2.21
C VAL A 502 -24.86 3.48 0.93
N ARG A 503 -23.91 4.38 0.59
CA ARG A 503 -23.98 5.16 -0.66
C ARG A 503 -23.96 4.27 -1.90
N SER A 504 -23.06 3.29 -1.96
CA SER A 504 -22.98 2.39 -3.12
C SER A 504 -24.25 1.57 -3.28
N LEU A 505 -24.89 1.15 -2.18
CA LEU A 505 -26.14 0.39 -2.23
C LEU A 505 -27.27 1.20 -2.87
N PHE A 506 -27.49 2.45 -2.43
CA PHE A 506 -28.51 3.30 -3.04
C PHE A 506 -28.20 3.65 -4.49
N GLU A 507 -26.92 3.85 -4.83
CA GLU A 507 -26.49 4.07 -6.22
C GLU A 507 -26.71 2.83 -7.10
N ASP A 508 -26.39 1.63 -6.60
CA ASP A 508 -26.61 0.37 -7.33
C ASP A 508 -28.12 0.10 -7.52
N TYR A 509 -28.97 0.53 -6.58
CA TYR A 509 -30.42 0.33 -6.65
C TYR A 509 -31.02 1.18 -7.77
N GLY A 510 -30.71 2.48 -7.78
CA GLY A 510 -31.15 3.39 -8.84
C GLY A 510 -30.67 2.99 -10.24
N ASN A 511 -29.62 2.17 -10.32
CA ASN A 511 -29.09 1.62 -11.57
C ASN A 511 -29.61 0.22 -11.92
N ASN A 512 -30.57 -0.34 -11.17
CA ASN A 512 -31.08 -1.71 -11.32
C ASN A 512 -29.96 -2.78 -11.28
N ALA A 513 -28.95 -2.57 -10.44
CA ALA A 513 -27.73 -3.38 -10.38
C ALA A 513 -27.57 -4.18 -9.08
N LEU A 514 -28.55 -4.13 -8.16
CA LEU A 514 -28.49 -4.86 -6.89
C LEU A 514 -28.82 -6.34 -7.05
N ASP A 515 -27.93 -7.20 -6.54
CA ASP A 515 -28.21 -8.63 -6.37
C ASP A 515 -28.91 -8.94 -5.03
N ASN A 516 -29.42 -10.18 -4.91
CA ASN A 516 -30.15 -10.62 -3.71
C ASN A 516 -29.32 -10.48 -2.42
N HIS A 517 -28.03 -10.78 -2.46
CA HIS A 517 -27.14 -10.68 -1.29
C HIS A 517 -26.91 -9.23 -0.88
N GLN A 518 -26.75 -8.33 -1.85
CA GLN A 518 -26.57 -6.91 -1.61
C GLN A 518 -27.83 -6.28 -1.01
N ILE A 519 -29.04 -6.72 -1.42
CA ILE A 519 -30.31 -6.23 -0.85
C ILE A 519 -30.38 -6.61 0.63
N VAL A 520 -30.07 -7.88 0.95
CA VAL A 520 -30.06 -8.37 2.33
C VAL A 520 -29.01 -7.64 3.17
N GLU A 521 -27.77 -7.51 2.67
CA GLU A 521 -26.70 -6.80 3.38
C GLU A 521 -27.05 -5.33 3.63
N ALA A 522 -27.70 -4.67 2.66
CA ALA A 522 -28.12 -3.27 2.78
C ALA A 522 -29.13 -3.07 3.91
N ILE A 523 -30.17 -3.89 3.92
CA ILE A 523 -31.27 -3.75 4.86
C ILE A 523 -30.82 -4.15 6.26
N ASP A 524 -30.12 -5.28 6.39
CA ASP A 524 -29.53 -5.70 7.66
C ASP A 524 -28.61 -4.60 8.21
N MET A 525 -27.78 -3.99 7.36
CA MET A 525 -26.90 -2.89 7.75
C MET A 525 -27.66 -1.66 8.25
N VAL A 526 -28.73 -1.25 7.56
CA VAL A 526 -29.53 -0.08 7.94
C VAL A 526 -30.34 -0.36 9.20
N GLU A 527 -31.00 -1.50 9.30
CA GLU A 527 -31.78 -1.89 10.48
C GLU A 527 -30.89 -2.06 11.72
N GLU A 528 -29.76 -2.73 11.59
CA GLU A 528 -28.78 -2.85 12.66
C GLU A 528 -28.24 -1.48 13.06
N ALA A 529 -27.96 -0.59 12.09
CA ALA A 529 -27.52 0.76 12.40
C ALA A 529 -28.59 1.55 13.17
N ARG A 530 -29.84 1.53 12.72
CA ARG A 530 -30.95 2.21 13.42
C ARG A 530 -31.15 1.66 14.83
N LYS A 531 -31.12 0.34 14.99
CA LYS A 531 -31.23 -0.33 16.29
C LYS A 531 -30.08 0.02 17.23
N MET A 532 -28.85 -0.03 16.73
CA MET A 532 -27.64 0.22 17.52
C MET A 532 -27.47 1.71 17.84
N ALA A 533 -27.92 2.63 16.97
CA ALA A 533 -27.78 4.06 17.20
C ALA A 533 -28.55 4.55 18.44
N VAL A 534 -29.65 3.88 18.79
CA VAL A 534 -30.49 4.19 19.95
C VAL A 534 -30.11 3.33 21.18
N ALA A 535 -29.24 2.34 21.03
CA ALA A 535 -28.84 1.47 22.14
C ALA A 535 -28.00 2.23 23.20
N GLU A 536 -28.18 1.85 24.46
CA GLU A 536 -27.42 2.45 25.56
C GLU A 536 -25.99 1.90 25.64
N PRO A 537 -24.97 2.78 25.74
CA PRO A 537 -23.59 2.34 25.91
C PRO A 537 -23.40 1.54 27.20
N LYS A 538 -22.69 0.41 27.10
CA LYS A 538 -22.28 -0.38 28.26
C LYS A 538 -21.20 0.36 29.05
N THR A 539 -21.24 0.24 30.38
CA THR A 539 -20.18 0.77 31.23
C THR A 539 -18.89 -0.03 31.03
N VAL A 540 -17.80 0.63 30.64
CA VAL A 540 -16.52 -0.04 30.38
C VAL A 540 -15.54 0.28 31.51
N SER A 541 -15.29 -0.71 32.39
CA SER A 541 -14.22 -0.63 33.39
C SER A 541 -13.29 -1.83 33.33
N LYS A 542 -11.98 -1.56 33.47
CA LYS A 542 -10.95 -2.59 33.63
C LYS A 542 -11.10 -3.36 34.95
N ASP A 543 -11.94 -2.90 35.86
CA ASP A 543 -12.15 -3.52 37.16
C ASP A 543 -12.81 -4.89 37.05
N ILE A 544 -13.60 -5.13 36.00
CA ILE A 544 -14.26 -6.43 35.72
C ILE A 544 -13.27 -7.59 35.77
N TYR A 545 -12.10 -7.47 35.13
CA TYR A 545 -11.07 -8.52 35.16
C TYR A 545 -10.01 -8.31 36.26
N ARG A 546 -9.88 -7.11 36.84
CA ARG A 546 -9.02 -6.90 38.02
C ARG A 546 -9.59 -7.58 39.25
N GLN A 547 -10.90 -7.50 39.46
CA GLN A 547 -11.60 -8.18 40.55
C GLN A 547 -11.38 -9.69 40.49
N VAL A 548 -11.42 -10.32 39.31
CA VAL A 548 -11.08 -11.75 39.15
C VAL A 548 -9.67 -12.08 39.64
N LYS A 549 -8.71 -11.19 39.39
CA LYS A 549 -7.33 -11.34 39.89
C LYS A 549 -7.24 -11.16 41.39
N GLU A 550 -8.02 -10.26 41.97
CA GLU A 550 -8.09 -10.04 43.42
C GLU A 550 -8.76 -11.22 44.13
N VAL A 551 -9.87 -11.74 43.62
CA VAL A 551 -10.55 -12.95 44.11
C VAL A 551 -9.60 -14.14 44.11
N TYR A 552 -8.82 -14.34 43.04
CA TYR A 552 -7.80 -15.40 43.01
C TYR A 552 -6.71 -15.18 44.07
N ARG A 553 -6.22 -13.95 44.24
CA ARG A 553 -5.24 -13.62 45.30
C ARG A 553 -5.80 -13.85 46.70
N ALA A 554 -7.08 -13.54 46.93
CA ALA A 554 -7.77 -13.79 48.19
C ALA A 554 -7.93 -15.30 48.44
N ARG A 555 -8.33 -16.08 47.42
CA ARG A 555 -8.40 -17.56 47.50
C ARG A 555 -7.06 -18.19 47.85
N LEU A 556 -5.95 -17.70 47.29
CA LEU A 556 -4.62 -18.21 47.66
C LEU A 556 -4.24 -17.93 49.13
N LYS A 557 -4.92 -16.97 49.78
CA LYS A 557 -4.74 -16.64 51.19
C LYS A 557 -5.84 -17.21 52.09
N SER A 558 -6.85 -17.88 51.53
CA SER A 558 -7.99 -18.34 52.32
C SER A 558 -7.64 -19.56 53.16
N ASP A 559 -8.25 -19.66 54.33
CA ASP A 559 -8.06 -20.81 55.22
C ASP A 559 -8.48 -22.11 54.54
N THR A 560 -9.53 -22.08 53.72
CA THR A 560 -9.98 -23.24 52.94
C THR A 560 -8.90 -23.78 52.00
N TYR A 561 -8.20 -22.90 51.28
CA TYR A 561 -7.13 -23.28 50.36
C TYR A 561 -5.89 -23.80 51.11
N ASN A 562 -5.53 -23.11 52.21
CA ASN A 562 -4.40 -23.51 53.04
C ASN A 562 -4.66 -24.82 53.78
N ASN A 563 -5.88 -25.04 54.27
CA ASN A 563 -6.30 -26.26 54.94
C ASN A 563 -6.31 -27.45 53.98
N ALA A 564 -6.78 -27.29 52.75
CA ALA A 564 -6.71 -28.36 51.73
C ALA A 564 -5.26 -28.77 51.42
N LEU A 565 -4.33 -27.80 51.30
CA LEU A 565 -2.90 -28.10 51.14
C LEU A 565 -2.32 -28.78 52.39
N LYS A 566 -2.77 -28.39 53.59
CA LYS A 566 -2.37 -28.99 54.86
C LYS A 566 -2.86 -30.44 54.95
N GLU A 567 -4.10 -30.75 54.57
CA GLU A 567 -4.64 -32.11 54.52
C GLU A 567 -3.85 -33.02 53.58
N ILE A 568 -3.49 -32.53 52.37
CA ILE A 568 -2.63 -33.27 51.43
C ILE A 568 -1.27 -33.59 52.08
N LYS A 569 -0.71 -32.63 52.83
CA LYS A 569 0.57 -32.80 53.55
C LYS A 569 0.45 -33.77 54.71
N GLU A 570 -0.62 -33.70 55.51
CA GLU A 570 -0.88 -34.59 56.62
C GLU A 570 -1.15 -36.03 56.17
N LYS A 571 -1.87 -36.21 55.06
CA LYS A 571 -2.05 -37.53 54.42
C LYS A 571 -0.71 -38.12 53.99
N TYR A 572 0.13 -37.32 53.31
CA TYR A 572 1.48 -37.74 52.95
C TYR A 572 2.31 -38.17 54.16
N PHE A 573 2.29 -37.43 55.27
CA PHE A 573 3.03 -37.80 56.48
C PHE A 573 2.50 -39.09 57.12
N ARG A 574 1.19 -39.28 57.19
CA ARG A 574 0.56 -40.53 57.66
C ARG A 574 0.99 -41.73 56.82
N ASP A 575 0.91 -41.60 55.49
CA ASP A 575 1.31 -42.66 54.56
C ASP A 575 2.83 -42.94 54.63
N LEU A 576 3.65 -41.91 54.90
CA LEU A 576 5.10 -42.04 55.04
C LEU A 576 5.52 -42.78 56.32
N GLN A 577 4.80 -42.59 57.43
CA GLN A 577 5.05 -43.31 58.70
C GLN A 577 4.83 -44.82 58.55
N ASN A 578 3.88 -45.22 57.70
CA ASN A 578 3.53 -46.62 57.45
C ASN A 578 4.35 -47.27 56.32
N ALA A 579 5.31 -46.58 55.72
CA ALA A 579 6.09 -47.07 54.58
C ALA A 579 7.27 -47.97 55.02
N THR A 580 7.32 -49.20 54.50
CA THR A 580 8.26 -50.26 54.93
C THR A 580 9.58 -50.29 54.14
N GLY A 581 9.75 -49.42 53.14
CA GLY A 581 11.00 -49.33 52.35
C GLY A 581 11.19 -48.06 51.51
N ASP A 582 12.43 -47.82 51.06
CA ASP A 582 12.84 -46.58 50.36
C ASP A 582 12.17 -46.37 49.01
N ALA A 583 11.87 -47.45 48.28
CA ALA A 583 11.14 -47.38 47.01
C ALA A 583 9.72 -46.82 47.20
N GLN A 584 9.02 -47.28 48.24
CA GLN A 584 7.67 -46.83 48.60
C GLN A 584 7.67 -45.36 49.05
N ARG A 585 8.67 -44.95 49.85
CA ARG A 585 8.86 -43.55 50.28
C ARG A 585 9.11 -42.60 49.10
N LYS A 586 9.90 -43.02 48.11
CA LYS A 586 10.12 -42.26 46.86
C LYS A 586 8.83 -42.10 46.05
N MET A 587 8.03 -43.16 45.92
CA MET A 587 6.72 -43.09 45.24
C MET A 587 5.75 -42.14 45.96
N LEU A 588 5.62 -42.23 47.29
CA LEU A 588 4.75 -41.34 48.08
C LEU A 588 5.17 -39.87 47.94
N LYS A 589 6.48 -39.57 47.93
CA LYS A 589 6.97 -38.20 47.73
C LYS A 589 6.66 -37.68 46.32
N LYS A 590 6.70 -38.56 45.31
CA LYS A 590 6.31 -38.23 43.93
C LYS A 590 4.81 -37.94 43.83
N ASP A 591 3.97 -38.77 44.43
CA ASP A 591 2.51 -38.61 44.47
C ASP A 591 2.08 -37.34 45.23
N TYR A 592 2.70 -37.07 46.40
CA TYR A 592 2.49 -35.83 47.14
C TYR A 592 2.82 -34.58 46.32
N LYS A 593 3.99 -34.57 45.65
CA LYS A 593 4.37 -33.47 44.76
C LYS A 593 3.39 -33.32 43.59
N ALA A 594 2.93 -34.43 43.01
CA ALA A 594 1.95 -34.44 41.94
C ALA A 594 0.61 -33.83 42.40
N LYS A 595 0.06 -34.27 43.54
CA LYS A 595 -1.19 -33.77 44.11
C LYS A 595 -1.15 -32.28 44.47
N ILE A 596 -0.06 -31.80 45.08
CA ILE A 596 0.13 -30.36 45.32
C ILE A 596 0.18 -29.58 44.01
N SER A 597 0.93 -30.09 43.03
CA SER A 597 1.05 -29.46 41.72
C SER A 597 -0.30 -29.41 41.02
N GLU A 598 -1.06 -30.49 41.04
CA GLU A 598 -2.40 -30.61 40.46
C GLU A 598 -3.36 -29.61 41.09
N TYR A 599 -3.44 -29.55 42.42
CA TYR A 599 -4.32 -28.62 43.13
C TYR A 599 -3.98 -27.15 42.83
N LYS A 600 -2.70 -26.79 42.86
CA LYS A 600 -2.23 -25.44 42.48
C LYS A 600 -2.51 -25.11 41.02
N THR A 601 -2.37 -26.09 40.13
CA THR A 601 -2.59 -25.93 38.69
C THR A 601 -4.08 -25.78 38.37
N ALA A 602 -4.95 -26.53 39.04
CA ALA A 602 -6.41 -26.42 38.92
C ALA A 602 -6.89 -25.01 39.31
N ALA A 603 -6.50 -24.51 40.49
CA ALA A 603 -6.86 -23.16 40.92
C ALA A 603 -6.33 -22.07 39.96
N LYS A 604 -5.12 -22.25 39.41
CA LYS A 604 -4.55 -21.33 38.41
C LYS A 604 -5.26 -21.42 37.05
N LYS A 605 -5.75 -22.60 36.68
CA LYS A 605 -6.51 -22.84 35.44
C LYS A 605 -7.87 -22.15 35.51
N GLU A 606 -8.62 -22.37 36.58
CA GLU A 606 -9.91 -21.70 36.84
C GLU A 606 -9.77 -20.17 36.80
N TYR A 607 -8.75 -19.61 37.48
CA TYR A 607 -8.45 -18.18 37.41
C TYR A 607 -8.18 -17.71 35.98
N LYS A 608 -7.36 -18.44 35.20
CA LYS A 608 -7.03 -18.06 33.82
C LYS A 608 -8.26 -18.08 32.91
N GLU A 609 -9.16 -19.05 33.10
CA GLU A 609 -10.41 -19.17 32.34
C GLU A 609 -11.36 -18.02 32.70
N ALA A 610 -11.61 -17.77 33.98
CA ALA A 610 -12.42 -16.65 34.46
C ALA A 610 -11.85 -15.29 34.01
N TYR A 611 -10.54 -15.10 34.12
CA TYR A 611 -9.87 -13.86 33.69
C TYR A 611 -9.98 -13.66 32.18
N LYS A 612 -9.87 -14.74 31.39
CA LYS A 612 -10.05 -14.68 29.94
C LYS A 612 -11.49 -14.33 29.57
N ALA A 613 -12.47 -14.89 30.27
CA ALA A 613 -13.89 -14.59 30.07
C ALA A 613 -14.20 -13.11 30.41
N ALA A 614 -13.80 -12.64 31.60
CA ALA A 614 -13.96 -11.24 32.02
C ALA A 614 -13.26 -10.25 31.08
N LYS A 615 -12.07 -10.60 30.56
CA LYS A 615 -11.37 -9.79 29.57
C LYS A 615 -12.06 -9.79 28.21
N LYS A 616 -12.73 -10.89 27.84
CA LYS A 616 -13.55 -10.96 26.63
C LYS A 616 -14.77 -10.06 26.79
N GLU A 617 -15.50 -10.16 27.89
CA GLU A 617 -16.65 -9.29 28.20
C GLU A 617 -16.31 -7.79 28.14
N TYR A 618 -15.18 -7.39 28.72
CA TYR A 618 -14.68 -6.02 28.62
C TYR A 618 -14.44 -5.56 27.16
N ARG A 619 -13.94 -6.47 26.31
CA ARG A 619 -13.70 -6.17 24.88
C ARG A 619 -15.02 -6.12 24.12
N ASP A 620 -15.90 -7.08 24.34
CA ASP A 620 -17.21 -7.14 23.71
C ASP A 620 -18.04 -5.89 24.08
N ALA A 621 -17.89 -5.34 25.30
CA ALA A 621 -18.51 -4.07 25.70
C ALA A 621 -17.90 -2.85 25.00
N LEU A 622 -16.58 -2.83 24.79
CA LEU A 622 -15.93 -1.79 23.99
C LEU A 622 -16.39 -1.82 22.54
N ASP A 623 -16.38 -3.01 21.93
CA ASP A 623 -16.77 -3.23 20.54
C ASP A 623 -18.25 -2.85 20.35
N PHE A 624 -19.11 -3.19 21.31
CA PHE A 624 -20.52 -2.80 21.32
C PHE A 624 -20.71 -1.27 21.36
N ASN A 625 -19.98 -0.57 22.23
CA ASN A 625 -20.06 0.90 22.29
C ASN A 625 -19.48 1.57 21.04
N GLU A 626 -18.43 0.99 20.46
CA GLU A 626 -17.88 1.44 19.20
C GLU A 626 -18.92 1.31 18.08
N GLU A 627 -19.65 0.19 18.04
CA GLU A 627 -20.73 -0.05 17.08
C GLU A 627 -21.88 0.95 17.23
N ILE A 628 -22.32 1.26 18.46
CA ILE A 628 -23.33 2.31 18.70
C ILE A 628 -22.93 3.62 18.01
N ASP A 629 -21.68 4.03 18.18
CA ASP A 629 -21.22 5.30 17.64
C ASP A 629 -21.01 5.27 16.12
N ILE A 630 -20.58 4.13 15.55
CA ILE A 630 -20.53 3.90 14.10
C ILE A 630 -21.95 4.01 13.53
N SER A 631 -22.90 3.34 14.16
CA SER A 631 -24.30 3.31 13.76
C SER A 631 -24.96 4.69 13.80
N LYS A 632 -24.64 5.53 14.80
CA LYS A 632 -25.06 6.94 14.82
C LYS A 632 -24.52 7.73 13.63
N PHE A 633 -23.28 7.46 13.23
CA PHE A 633 -22.68 8.11 12.06
C PHE A 633 -23.36 7.67 10.76
N VAL A 634 -23.72 6.39 10.64
CA VAL A 634 -24.48 5.86 9.51
C VAL A 634 -25.89 6.44 9.46
N CYS A 635 -26.61 6.50 10.58
CA CYS A 635 -27.94 7.11 10.63
C CYS A 635 -27.90 8.59 10.23
N LYS A 636 -26.87 9.33 10.64
CA LYS A 636 -26.67 10.71 10.18
C LYS A 636 -26.54 10.83 8.65
N GLU A 637 -25.95 9.83 7.99
CA GLU A 637 -25.88 9.79 6.52
C GLU A 637 -27.23 9.41 5.89
N LEU A 638 -27.95 8.44 6.47
CA LEU A 638 -29.28 8.02 6.00
C LEU A 638 -30.27 9.19 6.07
N ASP A 639 -30.24 9.93 7.18
CA ASP A 639 -31.16 11.03 7.47
C ASP A 639 -30.58 12.39 7.03
N LYS A 640 -29.49 12.41 6.25
CA LYS A 640 -28.80 13.66 5.89
C LYS A 640 -29.71 14.65 5.17
N PHE A 641 -30.64 14.15 4.36
CA PHE A 641 -31.58 14.95 3.58
C PHE A 641 -32.68 15.61 4.41
N ASP A 642 -32.84 15.19 5.68
CA ASP A 642 -33.76 15.83 6.63
C ASP A 642 -33.14 17.04 7.33
N SER A 643 -31.81 17.21 7.22
CA SER A 643 -31.11 18.35 7.81
C SER A 643 -31.41 19.66 7.08
N ASP A 644 -31.43 20.77 7.83
CA ASP A 644 -31.72 22.09 7.27
C ASP A 644 -30.70 22.51 6.21
N LEU A 645 -29.44 22.10 6.37
CA LEU A 645 -28.39 22.32 5.37
C LEU A 645 -28.76 21.64 4.05
N PHE A 646 -29.06 20.34 4.05
CA PHE A 646 -29.38 19.63 2.80
C PHE A 646 -30.70 20.09 2.19
N LYS A 647 -31.70 20.49 2.99
CA LYS A 647 -32.93 21.09 2.47
C LYS A 647 -32.63 22.35 1.65
N HIS A 648 -31.76 23.21 2.16
CA HIS A 648 -31.28 24.40 1.44
C HIS A 648 -30.45 24.03 0.22
N GLU A 649 -29.51 23.08 0.34
CA GLU A 649 -28.74 22.61 -0.82
C GLU A 649 -29.64 22.06 -1.93
N ILE A 650 -30.65 21.27 -1.57
CA ILE A 650 -31.65 20.73 -2.50
C ILE A 650 -32.45 21.87 -3.14
N GLU A 651 -32.93 22.85 -2.39
CA GLU A 651 -33.68 23.98 -2.93
C GLU A 651 -32.84 24.75 -3.96
N VAL A 652 -31.60 25.09 -3.59
CA VAL A 652 -30.68 25.82 -4.48
C VAL A 652 -30.33 24.99 -5.72
N TYR A 653 -30.09 23.70 -5.58
CA TYR A 653 -29.77 22.84 -6.71
C TYR A 653 -30.99 22.51 -7.57
N GLN A 654 -32.19 22.40 -7.00
CA GLN A 654 -33.43 22.26 -7.75
C GLN A 654 -33.63 23.47 -8.67
N ASN A 655 -33.44 24.70 -8.15
CA ASN A 655 -33.50 25.91 -8.96
C ASN A 655 -32.47 25.90 -10.11
N ILE A 656 -31.27 25.36 -9.89
CA ILE A 656 -30.24 25.23 -10.93
C ILE A 656 -30.63 24.16 -11.95
N TYR A 657 -31.21 23.05 -11.49
CA TYR A 657 -31.63 21.95 -12.36
C TYR A 657 -32.82 22.35 -13.24
N ASP A 658 -33.80 23.04 -12.67
CA ASP A 658 -34.99 23.55 -13.36
C ASP A 658 -34.64 24.63 -14.40
N ALA A 659 -33.64 25.47 -14.10
CA ALA A 659 -33.09 26.42 -15.07
C ALA A 659 -32.29 25.76 -16.21
N GLY A 660 -31.98 24.48 -16.07
CA GLY A 660 -31.21 23.71 -17.04
C GLY A 660 -29.80 24.27 -17.29
N ILE A 661 -29.19 23.81 -18.38
CA ILE A 661 -27.88 24.29 -18.84
C ILE A 661 -27.96 25.74 -19.37
N GLU A 662 -29.14 26.20 -19.80
CA GLU A 662 -29.39 27.57 -20.27
C GLU A 662 -29.20 28.61 -19.16
N GLY A 663 -29.52 28.26 -17.90
CA GLY A 663 -29.25 29.10 -16.73
C GLY A 663 -27.78 29.47 -16.51
N ILE A 664 -26.83 28.87 -17.24
CA ILE A 664 -25.40 29.25 -17.25
C ILE A 664 -25.09 30.24 -18.38
N VAL A 665 -25.86 30.21 -19.46
CA VAL A 665 -25.69 31.06 -20.65
C VAL A 665 -26.12 32.50 -20.33
N ASP A 666 -27.23 32.68 -19.63
CA ASP A 666 -27.87 33.99 -19.48
C ASP A 666 -27.30 34.86 -18.35
N VAL A 667 -26.46 34.29 -17.48
CA VAL A 667 -25.98 34.99 -16.28
C VAL A 667 -24.69 35.78 -16.56
N SER A 668 -24.66 37.05 -16.13
CA SER A 668 -23.49 37.93 -16.30
C SER A 668 -22.40 37.69 -15.23
N PHE A 669 -21.14 37.98 -15.56
CA PHE A 669 -20.06 37.94 -14.56
C PHE A 669 -20.24 38.94 -13.42
N ALA A 670 -20.96 40.05 -13.65
CA ALA A 670 -21.22 41.03 -12.60
C ALA A 670 -22.13 40.42 -11.52
N ASP A 671 -23.18 39.71 -11.95
CA ASP A 671 -24.11 39.03 -11.05
C ASP A 671 -23.41 37.90 -10.30
N LEU A 672 -22.63 37.06 -10.98
CA LEU A 672 -21.88 35.98 -10.34
C LEU A 672 -20.87 36.49 -9.30
N LYS A 673 -20.23 37.64 -9.54
CA LYS A 673 -19.33 38.28 -8.56
C LYS A 673 -20.11 38.86 -7.39
N SER A 674 -21.29 39.42 -7.64
CA SER A 674 -22.20 39.91 -6.60
C SER A 674 -22.67 38.77 -5.69
N ASP A 675 -23.06 37.64 -6.26
CA ASP A 675 -23.46 36.44 -5.52
C ASP A 675 -22.32 35.89 -4.66
N LEU A 676 -21.09 35.85 -5.20
CA LEU A 676 -19.92 35.46 -4.41
C LEU A 676 -19.66 36.43 -3.24
N ALA A 677 -19.91 37.74 -3.42
CA ALA A 677 -19.78 38.71 -2.35
C ALA A 677 -20.85 38.51 -1.27
N LYS A 678 -22.11 38.28 -1.65
CA LYS A 678 -23.21 37.94 -0.74
C LYS A 678 -22.92 36.65 0.03
N ALA A 679 -22.51 35.59 -0.66
CA ALA A 679 -22.12 34.33 -0.03
C ALA A 679 -20.98 34.51 0.98
N LYS A 680 -19.98 35.35 0.68
CA LYS A 680 -18.90 35.67 1.62
C LYS A 680 -19.36 36.51 2.80
N ALA A 681 -20.46 37.24 2.70
CA ALA A 681 -21.02 38.07 3.75
C ALA A 681 -21.91 37.30 4.74
N LEU A 682 -22.22 36.03 4.45
CA LEU A 682 -23.02 35.18 5.35
C LEU A 682 -22.39 35.03 6.75
N PRO A 683 -23.21 34.83 7.80
CA PRO A 683 -22.76 34.58 9.17
C PRO A 683 -21.75 33.40 9.27
N LYS A 684 -20.98 33.37 10.36
CA LYS A 684 -19.96 32.33 10.62
C LYS A 684 -19.77 32.04 12.11
N ASN A 685 -20.79 32.31 12.91
CA ASN A 685 -20.74 32.27 14.37
C ASN A 685 -20.99 30.86 14.89
N THR A 686 -21.88 30.10 14.26
CA THR A 686 -22.14 28.68 14.57
C THR A 686 -21.48 27.74 13.55
N GLU A 687 -21.37 26.45 13.87
CA GLU A 687 -20.80 25.47 12.92
C GLU A 687 -21.72 25.24 11.72
N GLU A 688 -23.04 25.22 11.95
CA GLU A 688 -24.05 25.16 10.89
C GLU A 688 -23.93 26.38 9.96
N GLU A 689 -23.85 27.60 10.51
CA GLU A 689 -23.66 28.82 9.71
C GLU A 689 -22.39 28.76 8.86
N LYS A 690 -21.30 28.18 9.38
CA LYS A 690 -20.07 27.98 8.60
C LYS A 690 -20.26 26.99 7.47
N GLU A 691 -21.01 25.90 7.68
CA GLU A 691 -21.32 24.91 6.64
C GLU A 691 -22.18 25.53 5.53
N PHE A 692 -23.26 26.24 5.89
CA PHE A 692 -24.10 27.00 4.96
C PHE A 692 -23.29 28.01 4.13
N ARG A 693 -22.51 28.86 4.82
CA ARG A 693 -21.66 29.84 4.15
C ARG A 693 -20.66 29.17 3.21
N LYS A 694 -20.08 28.05 3.63
CA LYS A 694 -19.08 27.33 2.84
C LYS A 694 -19.72 26.77 1.55
N PHE A 695 -20.90 26.16 1.66
CA PHE A 695 -21.67 25.69 0.50
C PHE A 695 -21.89 26.82 -0.51
N GLU A 696 -22.47 27.94 -0.07
CA GLU A 696 -22.78 29.10 -0.93
C GLU A 696 -21.54 29.69 -1.60
N VAL A 697 -20.44 29.84 -0.86
CA VAL A 697 -19.18 30.35 -1.42
C VAL A 697 -18.58 29.36 -2.43
N GLU A 698 -18.67 28.06 -2.18
CA GLU A 698 -18.20 27.05 -3.13
C GLU A 698 -19.06 27.02 -4.40
N LEU A 699 -20.38 27.07 -4.26
CA LEU A 699 -21.31 27.12 -5.39
C LEU A 699 -21.09 28.37 -6.25
N ALA A 700 -21.00 29.55 -5.65
CA ALA A 700 -20.75 30.80 -6.38
C ALA A 700 -19.41 30.75 -7.16
N LYS A 701 -18.35 30.19 -6.55
CA LYS A 701 -17.07 29.96 -7.24
C LYS A 701 -17.21 28.96 -8.40
N LYS A 702 -18.00 27.89 -8.23
CA LYS A 702 -18.29 26.92 -9.30
C LYS A 702 -19.03 27.59 -10.46
N LYS A 703 -20.08 28.38 -10.19
CA LYS A 703 -20.82 29.15 -11.21
C LYS A 703 -19.89 30.06 -12.03
N ILE A 704 -18.98 30.81 -11.37
CA ILE A 704 -17.97 31.64 -12.06
C ILE A 704 -17.04 30.78 -12.94
N SER A 705 -16.54 29.66 -12.41
CA SER A 705 -15.63 28.78 -13.15
C SER A 705 -16.33 28.14 -14.37
N ALA A 706 -17.59 27.76 -14.21
CA ALA A 706 -18.43 27.18 -15.24
C ALA A 706 -18.70 28.19 -16.36
N LYS A 707 -19.04 29.44 -16.03
CA LYS A 707 -19.23 30.51 -17.01
C LYS A 707 -17.96 30.77 -17.83
N LYS A 708 -16.79 30.79 -17.19
CA LYS A 708 -15.50 30.92 -17.90
C LYS A 708 -15.22 29.75 -18.84
N ALA A 709 -15.57 28.53 -18.43
CA ALA A 709 -15.42 27.35 -19.29
C ALA A 709 -16.41 27.40 -20.47
N PHE A 710 -17.64 27.82 -20.23
CA PHE A 710 -18.65 28.03 -21.25
C PHE A 710 -18.17 29.02 -22.32
N GLU A 711 -17.73 30.21 -21.94
CA GLU A 711 -17.24 31.22 -22.91
C GLU A 711 -16.02 30.74 -23.69
N LYS A 712 -15.16 29.92 -23.06
CA LYS A 712 -13.96 29.37 -23.69
C LYS A 712 -14.24 28.30 -24.73
N TYR A 713 -15.20 27.41 -24.47
CA TYR A 713 -15.42 26.19 -25.27
C TYR A 713 -16.68 26.24 -26.15
N TYR A 714 -17.71 26.98 -25.72
CA TYR A 714 -19.03 26.98 -26.35
C TYR A 714 -19.46 28.36 -26.84
N GLY A 715 -19.13 29.43 -26.11
CA GLY A 715 -19.59 30.81 -26.31
C GLY A 715 -20.06 31.19 -27.73
N SER A 716 -19.17 31.14 -28.72
CA SER A 716 -19.52 31.32 -30.14
C SER A 716 -18.93 30.23 -31.05
N ILE A 717 -18.52 29.10 -30.45
CA ILE A 717 -17.64 28.12 -31.09
C ILE A 717 -18.39 26.82 -31.35
N ASN A 718 -19.16 26.33 -30.37
CA ASN A 718 -19.81 25.03 -30.40
C ASN A 718 -21.17 25.09 -29.69
N ASP A 719 -22.09 24.21 -30.08
CA ASP A 719 -23.38 24.07 -29.41
C ASP A 719 -23.20 23.52 -28.00
N PHE A 720 -23.83 24.17 -27.02
CA PHE A 720 -23.78 23.75 -25.62
C PHE A 720 -24.83 22.69 -25.33
N VAL A 721 -24.54 21.46 -25.76
CA VAL A 721 -25.41 20.28 -25.60
C VAL A 721 -24.65 19.18 -24.89
N GLU A 722 -25.35 18.40 -24.05
CA GLU A 722 -24.76 17.25 -23.37
C GLU A 722 -24.30 16.20 -24.40
N PRO A 723 -23.02 15.80 -24.41
CA PRO A 723 -22.53 14.78 -25.33
C PRO A 723 -23.17 13.40 -25.06
N ASP A 724 -23.48 12.64 -26.13
CA ASP A 724 -24.09 11.32 -26.01
C ASP A 724 -23.09 10.26 -25.51
N MET A 725 -23.46 9.58 -24.42
CA MET A 725 -22.67 8.49 -23.84
C MET A 725 -22.68 7.22 -24.70
N ALA A 726 -23.72 7.01 -25.51
CA ALA A 726 -23.81 5.87 -26.42
C ALA A 726 -22.70 5.91 -27.48
N ASP A 727 -22.42 7.09 -28.04
CA ASP A 727 -21.33 7.30 -28.99
C ASP A 727 -19.98 6.94 -28.40
N LEU A 728 -19.69 7.39 -27.17
CA LEU A 728 -18.44 7.10 -26.49
C LEU A 728 -18.31 5.60 -26.17
N THR A 729 -19.41 4.97 -25.75
CA THR A 729 -19.45 3.52 -25.45
C THR A 729 -19.21 2.69 -26.71
N ALA A 730 -19.80 3.08 -27.84
CA ALA A 730 -19.58 2.42 -29.13
C ALA A 730 -18.10 2.48 -29.56
N ILE A 731 -17.42 3.62 -29.34
CA ILE A 731 -15.99 3.76 -29.59
C ILE A 731 -15.18 2.80 -28.72
N PHE A 732 -15.50 2.68 -27.43
CA PHE A 732 -14.83 1.73 -26.52
C PHE A 732 -15.04 0.28 -26.93
N ASP A 733 -16.26 -0.08 -27.35
CA ASP A 733 -16.55 -1.45 -27.77
C ASP A 733 -15.85 -1.79 -29.09
N GLU A 734 -15.70 -0.83 -30.00
CA GLU A 734 -14.89 -0.96 -31.22
C GLU A 734 -13.40 -1.15 -30.88
N GLU A 735 -12.87 -0.38 -29.93
CA GLU A 735 -11.51 -0.53 -29.41
C GLU A 735 -11.29 -1.93 -28.81
N ASP A 736 -12.15 -2.35 -27.87
CA ASP A 736 -12.09 -3.66 -27.21
C ASP A 736 -12.15 -4.83 -28.24
N ALA A 737 -12.94 -4.67 -29.31
CA ALA A 737 -13.05 -5.65 -30.37
C ALA A 737 -11.75 -5.78 -31.20
N ILE A 738 -11.10 -4.66 -31.53
CA ILE A 738 -9.81 -4.67 -32.23
C ILE A 738 -8.71 -5.23 -31.34
N GLU A 739 -8.65 -4.84 -30.07
CA GLU A 739 -7.66 -5.37 -29.12
C GLU A 739 -7.79 -6.88 -28.94
N LYS A 740 -9.03 -7.41 -28.89
CA LYS A 740 -9.28 -8.85 -28.89
C LYS A 740 -8.69 -9.54 -30.13
N LYS A 741 -8.94 -8.99 -31.32
CA LYS A 741 -8.39 -9.55 -32.58
C LYS A 741 -6.86 -9.54 -32.57
N ILE A 742 -6.24 -8.46 -32.11
CA ILE A 742 -4.77 -8.37 -31.99
C ILE A 742 -4.26 -9.44 -31.01
N PHE A 743 -4.91 -9.62 -29.86
CA PHE A 743 -4.53 -10.63 -28.87
C PHE A 743 -4.58 -12.05 -29.46
N ASP A 744 -5.68 -12.39 -30.13
CA ASP A 744 -5.87 -13.71 -30.74
C ASP A 744 -4.82 -13.95 -31.85
N LEU A 745 -4.52 -12.93 -32.67
CA LEU A 745 -3.47 -12.99 -33.68
C LEU A 745 -2.06 -13.12 -33.08
N VAL A 746 -1.77 -12.50 -31.94
CA VAL A 746 -0.49 -12.66 -31.24
C VAL A 746 -0.32 -14.10 -30.73
N GLN A 747 -1.41 -14.73 -30.26
CA GLN A 747 -1.39 -16.13 -29.87
C GLN A 747 -1.13 -17.04 -31.09
N GLN A 748 -1.86 -16.82 -32.19
CA GLN A 748 -1.65 -17.53 -33.45
C GLN A 748 -0.23 -17.34 -34.00
N LYS A 749 0.35 -16.15 -33.86
CA LYS A 749 1.75 -15.85 -34.22
C LYS A 749 2.74 -16.70 -33.44
N SER A 750 2.50 -16.89 -32.13
CA SER A 750 3.33 -17.76 -31.29
C SER A 750 3.25 -19.21 -31.76
N ASP A 751 2.06 -19.69 -32.11
CA ASP A 751 1.86 -21.08 -32.53
C ASP A 751 2.37 -21.32 -33.96
N ALA A 752 2.19 -20.37 -34.88
CA ALA A 752 2.81 -20.37 -36.21
C ALA A 752 4.35 -20.35 -36.14
N LYS A 753 4.92 -19.63 -35.17
CA LYS A 753 6.38 -19.63 -34.91
C LYS A 753 6.88 -20.98 -34.41
N LYS A 754 6.11 -21.67 -33.56
CA LYS A 754 6.44 -23.05 -33.13
C LYS A 754 6.34 -24.05 -34.27
N ALA A 755 5.45 -23.80 -35.24
CA ALA A 755 5.24 -24.63 -36.42
C ALA A 755 6.16 -24.27 -37.61
N ASP A 756 7.08 -23.30 -37.46
CA ASP A 756 7.97 -22.76 -38.50
C ASP A 756 7.26 -22.32 -39.82
N ASN A 757 6.00 -21.89 -39.73
CA ASN A 757 5.23 -21.45 -40.89
C ASN A 757 5.49 -19.96 -41.18
N LYS A 758 6.38 -19.67 -42.13
CA LYS A 758 6.83 -18.30 -42.47
C LYS A 758 5.77 -17.45 -43.18
N GLU A 759 4.94 -18.04 -44.05
CA GLU A 759 3.88 -17.32 -44.78
C GLU A 759 2.79 -16.83 -43.83
N GLU A 760 2.35 -17.72 -42.94
CA GLU A 760 1.38 -17.41 -41.88
C GLU A 760 1.89 -16.30 -40.96
N LEU A 761 3.18 -16.34 -40.62
CA LEU A 761 3.82 -15.36 -39.75
C LEU A 761 3.91 -13.97 -40.42
N ILE A 762 4.09 -13.91 -41.74
CA ILE A 762 4.06 -12.65 -42.51
C ILE A 762 2.62 -12.11 -42.58
N ARG A 763 1.62 -12.97 -42.87
CA ARG A 763 0.20 -12.58 -42.90
C ARG A 763 -0.24 -12.00 -41.57
N ILE A 764 0.01 -12.74 -40.47
CA ILE A 764 -0.36 -12.30 -39.12
C ILE A 764 0.35 -10.99 -38.74
N LYS A 765 1.62 -10.80 -39.11
CA LYS A 765 2.31 -9.53 -38.87
C LYS A 765 1.68 -8.35 -39.63
N ALA A 766 1.25 -8.56 -40.87
CA ALA A 766 0.60 -7.53 -41.67
C ALA A 766 -0.77 -7.17 -41.10
N GLU A 767 -1.56 -8.18 -40.70
CA GLU A 767 -2.88 -7.99 -40.09
C GLU A 767 -2.78 -7.28 -38.73
N ILE A 768 -1.82 -7.66 -37.88
CA ILE A 768 -1.52 -6.93 -36.64
C ILE A 768 -1.14 -5.47 -36.94
N LYS A 769 -0.36 -5.20 -37.99
CA LYS A 769 0.03 -3.83 -38.36
C LYS A 769 -1.19 -3.00 -38.78
N ASP A 770 -2.09 -3.56 -39.57
CA ASP A 770 -3.31 -2.89 -40.02
C ASP A 770 -4.26 -2.61 -38.84
N LEU A 771 -4.51 -3.61 -37.99
CA LEU A 771 -5.32 -3.45 -36.78
C LEU A 771 -4.73 -2.41 -35.84
N ASN A 772 -3.40 -2.32 -35.70
CA ASN A 772 -2.76 -1.25 -34.91
C ASN A 772 -2.97 0.14 -35.52
N ALA A 773 -3.06 0.26 -36.85
CA ALA A 773 -3.36 1.53 -37.50
C ALA A 773 -4.82 1.94 -37.27
N GLN A 774 -5.76 0.99 -37.39
CA GLN A 774 -7.17 1.21 -37.06
C GLN A 774 -7.34 1.62 -35.58
N LEU A 775 -6.68 0.90 -34.66
CA LEU A 775 -6.68 1.20 -33.23
C LEU A 775 -6.20 2.62 -32.93
N LYS A 776 -5.19 3.11 -33.66
CA LYS A 776 -4.69 4.48 -33.51
C LYS A 776 -5.74 5.53 -33.89
N GLU A 777 -6.51 5.31 -34.96
CA GLU A 777 -7.59 6.21 -35.36
C GLU A 777 -8.78 6.16 -34.40
N ILE A 778 -9.15 4.98 -33.90
CA ILE A 778 -10.18 4.83 -32.86
C ILE A 778 -9.80 5.60 -31.59
N ARG A 779 -8.58 5.42 -31.08
CA ARG A 779 -8.08 6.16 -29.91
C ARG A 779 -8.05 7.68 -30.11
N LYS A 780 -7.90 8.15 -31.35
CA LYS A 780 -8.00 9.58 -31.66
C LYS A 780 -9.44 10.07 -31.57
N LYS A 781 -10.41 9.29 -32.07
CA LYS A 781 -11.85 9.59 -31.92
C LYS A 781 -12.28 9.55 -30.46
N GLU A 782 -11.85 8.52 -29.74
CA GLU A 782 -12.04 8.34 -28.30
C GLU A 782 -11.58 9.60 -27.55
N LYS A 783 -10.33 10.02 -27.75
CA LYS A 783 -9.78 11.23 -27.13
C LYS A 783 -10.62 12.47 -27.45
N SER A 784 -11.02 12.66 -28.70
CA SER A 784 -11.85 13.81 -29.11
C SER A 784 -13.18 13.82 -28.37
N LYS A 785 -13.88 12.68 -28.31
CA LYS A 785 -15.14 12.56 -27.59
C LYS A 785 -14.96 12.76 -26.08
N MET A 786 -13.92 12.18 -25.49
CA MET A 786 -13.60 12.42 -24.07
C MET A 786 -13.31 13.89 -23.78
N ASP A 787 -12.63 14.60 -24.68
CA ASP A 787 -12.37 16.03 -24.55
C ASP A 787 -13.69 16.83 -24.62
N GLU A 788 -14.64 16.47 -25.48
CA GLU A 788 -16.00 17.06 -25.50
C GLU A 788 -16.72 16.86 -24.16
N PHE A 789 -16.73 15.65 -23.62
CA PHE A 789 -17.28 15.37 -22.29
C PHE A 789 -16.59 16.22 -21.21
N ALA A 790 -15.26 16.29 -21.19
CA ALA A 790 -14.54 17.06 -20.19
C ALA A 790 -14.84 18.56 -20.27
N GLN A 791 -14.98 19.10 -21.49
CA GLN A 791 -15.35 20.50 -21.73
C GLN A 791 -16.77 20.78 -21.25
N PHE A 792 -17.74 19.92 -21.62
CA PHE A 792 -19.13 20.04 -21.19
C PHE A 792 -19.22 19.98 -19.67
N ASN A 793 -18.57 19.02 -19.03
CA ASN A 793 -18.62 18.84 -17.59
C ASN A 793 -18.07 20.03 -16.80
N ARG A 794 -17.06 20.73 -17.35
CA ARG A 794 -16.56 21.98 -16.75
C ARG A 794 -17.52 23.13 -16.92
N ALA A 795 -18.11 23.27 -18.11
CA ALA A 795 -19.06 24.34 -18.43
C ALA A 795 -20.41 24.16 -17.74
N ALA A 796 -20.87 22.92 -17.55
CA ALA A 796 -22.14 22.55 -16.93
C ALA A 796 -21.98 22.11 -15.46
N LYS A 797 -20.82 22.36 -14.81
CA LYS A 797 -20.50 21.80 -13.49
C LYS A 797 -21.58 22.03 -12.42
N PRO A 798 -22.17 23.24 -12.27
CA PRO A 798 -23.24 23.47 -11.29
C PRO A 798 -24.49 22.62 -11.58
N TYR A 799 -24.87 22.47 -12.85
CA TYR A 799 -26.00 21.66 -13.28
C TYR A 799 -25.75 20.16 -13.03
N ILE A 800 -24.55 19.67 -13.34
CA ILE A 800 -24.18 18.27 -13.09
C ILE A 800 -24.13 17.97 -11.59
N ASP A 801 -23.56 18.87 -10.78
CA ASP A 801 -23.54 18.71 -9.33
C ASP A 801 -24.97 18.74 -8.75
N ALA A 802 -25.86 19.57 -9.31
CA ALA A 802 -27.29 19.59 -8.96
C ALA A 802 -27.96 18.25 -9.29
N ARG A 803 -27.83 17.77 -10.54
CA ARG A 803 -28.36 16.49 -10.99
C ARG A 803 -27.89 15.33 -10.11
N LYS A 804 -26.59 15.30 -9.77
CA LYS A 804 -26.01 14.28 -8.88
C LYS A 804 -26.65 14.29 -7.49
N LEU A 805 -26.83 15.47 -6.87
CA LEU A 805 -27.42 15.54 -5.53
C LEU A 805 -28.92 15.15 -5.55
N LEU A 806 -29.65 15.62 -6.56
CA LEU A 806 -31.08 15.30 -6.70
C LEU A 806 -31.30 13.81 -6.95
N LEU A 807 -30.50 13.19 -7.84
CA LEU A 807 -30.52 11.74 -8.04
C LEU A 807 -30.14 10.99 -6.76
N GLN A 808 -29.15 11.48 -6.01
CA GLN A 808 -28.80 10.88 -4.73
C GLN A 808 -29.96 10.95 -3.73
N LYS A 809 -30.71 12.06 -3.70
CA LYS A 809 -31.91 12.20 -2.85
C LYS A 809 -33.00 11.21 -3.27
N GLU A 810 -33.26 11.08 -4.57
CA GLU A 810 -34.21 10.11 -5.14
C GLU A 810 -33.82 8.68 -4.77
N ASN A 811 -32.56 8.29 -4.99
CA ASN A 811 -32.06 6.97 -4.61
C ASN A 811 -32.27 6.64 -3.13
N TYR A 812 -32.02 7.60 -2.23
CA TYR A 812 -32.24 7.42 -0.79
C TYR A 812 -33.72 7.32 -0.42
N SER A 813 -34.62 7.90 -1.24
CA SER A 813 -36.07 7.83 -1.00
C SER A 813 -36.66 6.45 -1.27
N HIS A 814 -36.02 5.62 -2.10
CA HIS A 814 -36.44 4.25 -2.39
C HIS A 814 -36.10 3.25 -1.28
N PHE A 815 -35.66 3.68 -0.10
CA PHE A 815 -35.32 2.75 0.98
C PHE A 815 -36.46 1.81 1.36
N GLU A 816 -37.71 2.30 1.39
CA GLU A 816 -38.88 1.47 1.68
C GLU A 816 -39.12 0.42 0.59
N GLU A 817 -38.93 0.77 -0.69
CA GLU A 817 -39.05 -0.16 -1.81
C GLU A 817 -37.96 -1.25 -1.77
N ILE A 818 -36.74 -0.88 -1.37
CA ILE A 818 -35.66 -1.86 -1.14
C ILE A 818 -36.06 -2.79 0.00
N ALA A 819 -36.59 -2.24 1.11
CA ALA A 819 -37.01 -3.00 2.27
C ALA A 819 -38.10 -4.05 1.96
N ASP A 820 -39.04 -3.73 1.07
CA ASP A 820 -40.10 -4.65 0.65
C ASP A 820 -39.55 -5.89 -0.08
N LEU A 821 -38.38 -5.78 -0.73
CA LEU A 821 -37.72 -6.90 -1.41
C LEU A 821 -36.93 -7.82 -0.46
N TYR A 822 -36.79 -7.45 0.82
CA TYR A 822 -35.91 -8.14 1.78
C TYR A 822 -36.17 -9.64 1.88
N GLU A 823 -37.42 -10.02 2.17
CA GLU A 823 -37.78 -11.39 2.49
C GLU A 823 -37.56 -12.32 1.29
N GLU A 824 -37.93 -11.86 0.09
CA GLU A 824 -37.70 -12.60 -1.15
C GLU A 824 -36.20 -12.70 -1.48
N ALA A 825 -35.48 -11.58 -1.38
CA ALA A 825 -34.04 -11.54 -1.60
C ALA A 825 -33.28 -12.47 -0.64
N LYS A 826 -33.70 -12.54 0.63
CA LYS A 826 -33.11 -13.42 1.64
C LYS A 826 -33.32 -14.89 1.32
N ILE A 827 -34.53 -15.28 0.93
CA ILE A 827 -34.82 -16.66 0.51
C ILE A 827 -33.95 -17.05 -0.69
N ASN A 828 -33.83 -16.15 -1.67
CA ASN A 828 -33.04 -16.38 -2.88
C ASN A 828 -31.53 -16.45 -2.57
N ALA A 829 -31.02 -15.53 -1.75
CA ALA A 829 -29.63 -15.52 -1.31
C ALA A 829 -29.25 -16.82 -0.56
N ASP A 830 -30.11 -17.30 0.34
CA ASP A 830 -29.93 -18.56 1.05
C ASP A 830 -30.01 -19.78 0.12
N ALA A 831 -30.87 -19.74 -0.90
CA ALA A 831 -30.93 -20.77 -1.93
C ALA A 831 -29.64 -20.80 -2.77
N GLU A 832 -29.17 -19.65 -3.23
CA GLU A 832 -27.91 -19.51 -3.97
C GLU A 832 -26.70 -19.99 -3.16
N ASP A 833 -26.66 -19.69 -1.86
CA ASP A 833 -25.59 -20.14 -0.97
C ASP A 833 -25.59 -21.66 -0.80
N ARG A 834 -26.77 -22.27 -0.67
CA ARG A 834 -26.91 -23.74 -0.63
C ARG A 834 -26.47 -24.37 -1.94
N GLU A 835 -26.89 -23.84 -3.09
CA GLU A 835 -26.47 -24.33 -4.40
C GLU A 835 -24.95 -24.21 -4.58
N LYS A 836 -24.34 -23.09 -4.19
CA LYS A 836 -22.88 -22.89 -4.21
C LYS A 836 -22.17 -23.91 -3.30
N GLU A 837 -22.70 -24.20 -2.13
CA GLU A 837 -22.13 -25.19 -1.20
C GLU A 837 -22.24 -26.61 -1.73
N GLU A 838 -23.39 -26.98 -2.31
CA GLU A 838 -23.59 -28.28 -2.94
C GLU A 838 -22.68 -28.47 -4.14
N LEU A 839 -22.56 -27.46 -5.01
CA LEU A 839 -21.65 -27.46 -6.16
C LEU A 839 -20.19 -27.58 -5.70
N ALA A 840 -19.79 -26.85 -4.66
CA ALA A 840 -18.44 -26.94 -4.09
C ALA A 840 -18.18 -28.33 -3.49
N ALA A 841 -19.17 -28.93 -2.81
CA ALA A 841 -19.07 -30.28 -2.27
C ALA A 841 -18.98 -31.35 -3.37
N LEU A 842 -19.72 -31.19 -4.46
CA LEU A 842 -19.63 -32.03 -5.67
C LEU A 842 -18.25 -31.93 -6.30
N LYS A 843 -17.74 -30.71 -6.53
CA LYS A 843 -16.38 -30.48 -7.03
C LYS A 843 -15.32 -31.05 -6.09
N ARG A 844 -15.50 -30.98 -4.76
CA ARG A 844 -14.60 -31.62 -3.78
C ARG A 844 -14.56 -33.13 -3.96
N LYS A 845 -15.72 -33.77 -4.06
CA LYS A 845 -15.80 -35.23 -4.30
C LYS A 845 -15.18 -35.63 -5.63
N GLU A 846 -15.41 -34.87 -6.70
CA GLU A 846 -14.84 -35.13 -8.03
C GLU A 846 -13.30 -34.99 -8.02
N GLN A 847 -12.77 -33.94 -7.41
CA GLN A 847 -11.32 -33.74 -7.29
C GLN A 847 -10.65 -34.77 -6.38
N GLU A 848 -11.31 -35.19 -5.30
CA GLU A 848 -10.85 -36.28 -4.44
C GLU A 848 -10.79 -37.61 -5.23
N ALA A 849 -11.82 -37.91 -6.02
CA ALA A 849 -11.86 -39.08 -6.88
C ALA A 849 -10.77 -39.05 -7.98
N GLU A 850 -10.56 -37.91 -8.65
CA GLU A 850 -9.48 -37.75 -9.64
C GLU A 850 -8.09 -37.91 -8.99
N LEU A 851 -7.92 -37.40 -7.77
CA LEU A 851 -6.68 -37.53 -7.01
C LEU A 851 -6.41 -38.99 -6.63
N GLU A 852 -7.42 -39.70 -6.14
CA GLU A 852 -7.32 -41.12 -5.84
C GLU A 852 -7.00 -41.93 -7.09
N ALA A 853 -7.65 -41.62 -8.22
CA ALA A 853 -7.33 -42.22 -9.52
C ALA A 853 -5.87 -41.97 -9.93
N ARG A 854 -5.36 -40.73 -9.82
CA ARG A 854 -3.95 -40.40 -10.09
C ARG A 854 -2.97 -41.05 -9.13
N LYS A 855 -3.32 -41.18 -7.83
CA LYS A 855 -2.51 -41.90 -6.84
C LYS A 855 -2.47 -43.39 -7.17
N ALA A 856 -3.61 -43.99 -7.52
CA ALA A 856 -3.72 -45.38 -7.95
C ALA A 856 -2.93 -45.62 -9.25
N GLU A 857 -2.98 -44.70 -10.21
CA GLU A 857 -2.22 -44.77 -11.45
C GLU A 857 -0.70 -44.66 -11.20
N LYS A 858 -0.25 -43.74 -10.34
CA LYS A 858 1.16 -43.65 -9.92
C LYS A 858 1.61 -44.90 -9.16
N ALA A 859 0.76 -45.46 -8.30
CA ALA A 859 1.03 -46.71 -7.59
C ALA A 859 1.15 -47.89 -8.57
N ARG A 860 0.24 -48.01 -9.54
CA ARG A 860 0.31 -49.00 -10.64
C ARG A 860 1.59 -48.84 -11.47
N LYS A 861 1.93 -47.61 -11.89
CA LYS A 861 3.18 -47.33 -12.62
C LYS A 861 4.43 -47.67 -11.81
N LYS A 862 4.40 -47.49 -10.49
CA LYS A 862 5.50 -47.86 -9.58
C LYS A 862 5.59 -49.38 -9.40
N ALA A 863 4.46 -50.07 -9.25
CA ALA A 863 4.37 -51.53 -9.18
C ALA A 863 4.88 -52.21 -10.46
N LEU A 864 4.47 -51.72 -11.63
CA LEU A 864 4.97 -52.17 -12.94
C LEU A 864 6.49 -51.93 -13.10
N LYS A 865 7.02 -50.83 -12.56
CA LYS A 865 8.47 -50.57 -12.54
C LYS A 865 9.22 -51.50 -11.58
N SER A 866 8.62 -51.90 -10.45
CA SER A 866 9.22 -52.88 -9.54
C SER A 866 9.18 -54.30 -10.09
N GLU A 867 8.10 -54.74 -10.75
CA GLU A 867 8.03 -56.04 -11.44
C GLU A 867 9.03 -56.12 -12.58
N LYS A 868 9.15 -55.07 -13.40
CA LYS A 868 10.19 -55.00 -14.43
C LYS A 868 11.61 -55.05 -13.85
N LYS A 869 11.82 -54.57 -12.61
CA LYS A 869 13.11 -54.68 -11.91
C LYS A 869 13.32 -56.06 -11.28
N SER A 870 12.28 -56.76 -10.82
CA SER A 870 12.41 -58.11 -10.27
C SER A 870 12.63 -59.14 -11.37
N ASN A 871 11.91 -59.07 -12.50
CA ASN A 871 12.12 -59.98 -13.63
C ASN A 871 13.55 -59.84 -14.20
N LYS A 872 14.06 -58.61 -14.28
CA LYS A 872 15.45 -58.36 -14.71
C LYS A 872 16.53 -58.83 -13.72
N LYS A 873 16.13 -59.23 -12.50
CA LYS A 873 17.00 -59.76 -11.45
C LYS A 873 16.92 -61.29 -11.31
N ASN A 874 15.89 -61.91 -11.89
CA ASN A 874 15.75 -63.36 -12.01
C ASN A 874 16.32 -63.90 -13.34
N ASP A 875 16.47 -63.05 -14.35
CA ASP A 875 17.18 -63.34 -15.62
C ASP A 875 18.71 -63.09 -15.56
N LYS A 876 19.25 -62.88 -14.35
CA LYS A 876 20.69 -62.82 -14.03
C LYS A 876 20.97 -63.78 -12.90
#